data_AF-A0A8X8ZXL5-F1
#
_entry.id   AF-A0A8X8ZXL5-F1
#
_cell.length_a   1.000
_cell.length_b   1.000
_cell.length_c   1.000
_cell.angle_alpha   90.00
_cell.angle_beta   90.00
_cell.angle_gamma   90.00
#
_symmetry.space_group_name_H-M   'P 1'
#
loop_
_entity.id
_entity.type
_entity.pdbx_description
1 polymer ?
#
loop_
_entity_poly.entity_id
_entity_poly.type
_entity_poly.pdbx_seq_one_letter_code
_entity_poly.pdbx_strand_id
1 'polypeptide(L)'
;MAVIPFAATRSGIRDFLLAVSSLLSVSLLLYLHNLDLPSNAVTHSAAAADPPPPLSLHGILFSVASSSASLHRRAPYIRLWHRPIARLNTTFLFLDRPPPQPIPPSLPPIIVPPGAGTLAAGHRIARIVKDAVELNVPGVHWYVFGDDDTLFFTENLVRILSKYDHNQWYYIGSSSESYEQNEKFSFDMAYGGGGFAVSAPLARVLARVLDSCLGRYRHLYGSDARIFACLAELGVPLTVEKGFHQRFEVDVRGDLFGFLSAHPISLVASLHHIDAIEPIFPGRDRINALEHLSKASRVDPARIFQQSVCYDETSSVTVSISWGYAVQVYEGNKLLPEVLSLQRTFSPWKRGKNVSSSRYMFNTRDYPSDPCKRPVAFFLNTVTADTTGIWTEYTRHNTGSCVKFKALERLKAVSVYSQKIGFNTEQMEVPRRITNLALPLSISWRSTQIRRELFTFLSEVQFFRCPFLAEEKSKMQIAKVLSKSEASRRLLSLMIISFLLCTTYLLASFLILPRTKVIHFSGSLQGWSSPTTLQHVVFGIASSEKSWPSRKEYVRIWWMPEEMRGCVFLERMPPNGTLDQADNGSLPPICVSEDTSRFRYTYRNGGLPSAIRVARVVSETVALNHPDVRWFVFGDDDTLFFPENLVKTLSKYDDGLWYYIGTNSESFAQNKQFSYEMAFGGAGFAISYPLAKVLASVLDSCLARYPHLFGSDGRIQACLAELGISLTHEPGFHQALRTLETYQPWKKNGGIHELYDVDTLSLHPDPCRRPTVFFLDSVSSATDGIRSVYRNMTSENCTFSDPLSPRKLEQIIVMSHKLDLDQKQLLAPRRQCCDVLPSAAGNVMEIAVRECGHEELIHMH
;
A
#
# COMPACT_ATOMS: atom_id res chain seq x y z
N MET A 1 -73.22 -61.13 7.73
CA MET A 1 -74.38 -60.36 7.25
C MET A 1 -73.88 -59.26 6.33
N ALA A 2 -74.37 -59.23 5.07
CA ALA A 2 -74.33 -58.19 4.03
C ALA A 2 -73.01 -57.41 3.79
N VAL A 3 -72.21 -57.67 2.73
CA VAL A 3 -72.25 -57.09 1.34
C VAL A 3 -72.04 -55.56 1.38
N ILE A 4 -70.94 -54.95 0.88
CA ILE A 4 -70.44 -54.79 -0.52
C ILE A 4 -68.91 -54.52 -0.51
N PRO A 5 -68.11 -54.95 -1.52
CA PRO A 5 -66.68 -54.65 -1.61
C PRO A 5 -66.39 -53.36 -2.38
N PHE A 6 -65.47 -52.52 -1.89
CA PHE A 6 -64.80 -51.47 -2.70
C PHE A 6 -63.34 -51.89 -2.93
N ALA A 7 -63.02 -52.17 -4.20
CA ALA A 7 -61.67 -52.40 -4.66
C ALA A 7 -60.86 -51.09 -4.56
N ALA A 8 -59.86 -51.05 -3.69
CA ALA A 8 -58.89 -49.96 -3.63
C ALA A 8 -57.91 -50.08 -4.82
N THR A 9 -58.10 -49.27 -5.84
CA THR A 9 -57.13 -49.10 -6.93
C THR A 9 -55.89 -48.35 -6.44
N ARG A 10 -54.73 -48.70 -7.02
CA ARG A 10 -53.36 -48.27 -6.70
C ARG A 10 -53.06 -46.76 -6.91
N SER A 11 -54.07 -45.88 -6.89
CA SER A 11 -53.93 -44.41 -7.08
C SER A 11 -54.12 -43.59 -5.79
N GLY A 12 -54.77 -44.10 -4.74
CA GLY A 12 -55.09 -43.30 -3.54
C GLY A 12 -53.89 -42.89 -2.68
N ILE A 13 -52.81 -43.69 -2.65
CA ILE A 13 -51.63 -43.40 -1.81
C ILE A 13 -50.78 -42.28 -2.43
N ARG A 14 -50.73 -42.18 -3.77
CA ARG A 14 -49.97 -41.12 -4.46
C ARG A 14 -50.63 -39.76 -4.24
N ASP A 15 -51.95 -39.72 -4.34
CA ASP A 15 -52.71 -38.48 -4.17
C ASP A 15 -52.74 -38.05 -2.70
N PHE A 16 -52.76 -39.00 -1.75
CA PHE A 16 -52.60 -38.70 -0.32
C PHE A 16 -51.22 -38.11 0.02
N LEU A 17 -50.13 -38.69 -0.52
CA LEU A 17 -48.77 -38.18 -0.28
C LEU A 17 -48.54 -36.80 -0.94
N LEU A 18 -49.12 -36.55 -2.12
CA LEU A 18 -49.07 -35.23 -2.75
C LEU A 18 -49.87 -34.18 -1.97
N ALA A 19 -51.04 -34.55 -1.42
CA ALA A 19 -51.82 -33.67 -0.56
C ALA A 19 -51.08 -33.31 0.73
N VAL A 20 -50.45 -34.29 1.39
CA VAL A 20 -49.64 -34.06 2.60
C VAL A 20 -48.40 -33.20 2.30
N SER A 21 -47.73 -33.44 1.17
CA SER A 21 -46.60 -32.60 0.71
C SER A 21 -47.03 -31.15 0.44
N SER A 22 -48.21 -30.94 -0.15
CA SER A 22 -48.74 -29.61 -0.44
C SER A 22 -49.14 -28.87 0.85
N LEU A 23 -49.77 -29.57 1.80
CA LEU A 23 -50.13 -29.00 3.10
C LEU A 23 -48.91 -28.59 3.93
N LEU A 24 -47.84 -29.40 3.92
CA LEU A 24 -46.59 -29.09 4.61
C LEU A 24 -45.86 -27.89 3.98
N SER A 25 -45.89 -27.75 2.65
CA SER A 25 -45.27 -26.62 1.97
C SER A 25 -46.07 -25.32 2.13
N VAL A 26 -47.39 -25.39 2.20
CA VAL A 26 -48.24 -24.23 2.56
C VAL A 26 -48.04 -23.82 4.02
N SER A 27 -47.94 -24.78 4.95
CA SER A 27 -47.67 -24.48 6.36
C SER A 27 -46.28 -23.85 6.57
N LEU A 28 -45.28 -24.25 5.79
CA LEU A 28 -43.94 -23.67 5.81
C LEU A 28 -43.94 -22.23 5.26
N LEU A 29 -44.71 -21.98 4.19
CA LEU A 29 -44.89 -20.63 3.63
C LEU A 29 -45.63 -19.69 4.59
N LEU A 30 -46.66 -20.17 5.30
CA LEU A 30 -47.38 -19.39 6.31
C LEU A 30 -46.53 -19.10 7.55
N TYR A 31 -45.66 -20.05 7.94
CA TYR A 31 -44.70 -19.83 9.04
C TYR A 31 -43.62 -18.80 8.67
N LEU A 32 -43.14 -18.82 7.41
CA LEU A 32 -42.19 -17.83 6.90
C LEU A 32 -42.82 -16.45 6.70
N HIS A 33 -44.13 -16.38 6.44
CA HIS A 33 -44.85 -15.11 6.26
C HIS A 33 -45.17 -14.39 7.58
N ASN A 34 -45.30 -15.12 8.71
CA ASN A 34 -45.65 -14.57 10.03
C ASN A 34 -44.43 -14.14 10.88
N LEU A 35 -43.24 -14.01 10.30
CA LEU A 35 -42.10 -13.38 10.97
C LEU A 35 -42.18 -11.86 10.83
N ASP A 36 -43.15 -11.25 11.53
CA ASP A 36 -43.25 -9.80 11.69
C ASP A 36 -42.15 -9.30 12.64
N LEU A 37 -41.27 -8.44 12.12
CA LEU A 37 -40.31 -7.64 12.89
C LEU A 37 -41.04 -6.41 13.47
N PRO A 38 -40.90 -6.10 14.77
CA PRO A 38 -41.58 -4.94 15.35
C PRO A 38 -41.00 -3.63 14.81
N SER A 39 -41.90 -2.80 14.29
CA SER A 39 -41.63 -1.47 13.76
C SER A 39 -41.65 -0.44 14.90
N ASN A 40 -40.51 -0.12 15.49
CA ASN A 40 -40.36 1.07 16.34
C ASN A 40 -39.24 1.95 15.75
N ALA A 41 -39.62 2.82 14.82
CA ALA A 41 -38.77 3.93 14.38
C ALA A 41 -38.96 5.11 15.35
N VAL A 42 -38.02 5.28 16.26
CA VAL A 42 -37.85 6.54 17.00
C VAL A 42 -37.03 7.47 16.12
N THR A 43 -37.66 8.51 15.58
CA THR A 43 -37.00 9.60 14.87
C THR A 43 -36.31 10.53 15.87
N HIS A 44 -35.00 10.40 16.02
CA HIS A 44 -34.14 11.49 16.51
C HIS A 44 -33.33 12.03 15.33
N SER A 45 -33.69 13.23 14.89
CA SER A 45 -32.94 14.02 13.91
C SER A 45 -31.69 14.59 14.58
N ALA A 46 -30.56 13.90 14.45
CA ALA A 46 -29.25 14.52 14.53
C ALA A 46 -28.72 14.60 13.09
N ALA A 47 -28.51 15.82 12.59
CA ALA A 47 -27.97 16.07 11.26
C ALA A 47 -26.56 15.47 11.17
N ALA A 48 -26.45 14.27 10.59
CA ALA A 48 -25.18 13.78 10.08
C ALA A 48 -24.84 14.64 8.87
N ALA A 49 -23.74 15.39 8.95
CA ALA A 49 -23.21 16.14 7.82
C ALA A 49 -22.96 15.16 6.66
N ASP A 50 -23.48 15.48 5.48
CA ASP A 50 -23.21 14.73 4.26
C ASP A 50 -21.68 14.62 4.03
N PRO A 51 -21.16 13.48 3.56
CA PRO A 51 -19.76 13.36 3.19
C PRO A 51 -19.40 14.43 2.14
N PRO A 52 -18.20 15.05 2.23
CA PRO A 52 -17.80 16.08 1.29
C PRO A 52 -17.88 15.54 -0.16
N PRO A 53 -18.26 16.38 -1.14
CA PRO A 53 -18.38 15.96 -2.52
C PRO A 53 -17.05 15.36 -3.02
N PRO A 54 -17.09 14.33 -3.88
CA PRO A 54 -15.87 13.72 -4.41
C PRO A 54 -15.00 14.78 -5.09
N LEU A 55 -13.72 14.82 -4.72
CA LEU A 55 -12.74 15.73 -5.31
C LEU A 55 -12.82 15.63 -6.83
N SER A 56 -13.03 16.77 -7.48
CA SER A 56 -13.01 16.88 -8.94
C SER A 56 -11.74 17.58 -9.40
N LEU A 57 -11.41 17.45 -10.68
CA LEU A 57 -10.27 18.16 -11.27
C LEU A 57 -10.38 19.69 -11.11
N HIS A 58 -11.58 20.24 -10.90
CA HIS A 58 -11.78 21.68 -10.63
C HIS A 58 -11.21 22.12 -9.28
N GLY A 59 -11.12 21.20 -8.31
CA GLY A 59 -10.57 21.45 -6.99
C GLY A 59 -9.04 21.47 -6.94
N ILE A 60 -8.37 21.27 -8.08
CA ILE A 60 -6.91 21.19 -8.18
C ILE A 60 -6.41 22.31 -9.10
N LEU A 61 -5.47 23.11 -8.58
CA LEU A 61 -4.76 24.13 -9.36
C LEU A 61 -3.36 23.65 -9.71
N PHE A 62 -3.05 23.55 -11.00
CA PHE A 62 -1.73 23.20 -11.52
C PHE A 62 -0.90 24.47 -11.76
N SER A 63 0.27 24.54 -11.15
CA SER A 63 1.26 25.59 -11.33
C SER A 63 2.50 24.99 -11.97
N VAL A 64 2.73 25.28 -13.24
CA VAL A 64 3.79 24.66 -14.03
C VAL A 64 4.93 25.66 -14.23
N ALA A 65 6.13 25.31 -13.73
CA ALA A 65 7.34 26.10 -13.93
C ALA A 65 7.89 25.87 -15.34
N SER A 66 8.16 26.95 -16.08
CA SER A 66 8.68 26.88 -17.44
C SER A 66 9.64 28.04 -17.73
N SER A 67 10.32 27.98 -18.87
CA SER A 67 11.12 29.09 -19.40
C SER A 67 10.67 29.45 -20.81
N SER A 68 10.67 30.75 -21.08
CA SER A 68 10.40 31.32 -22.41
C SER A 68 11.29 30.69 -23.50
N ALA A 69 12.51 30.27 -23.15
CA ALA A 69 13.44 29.62 -24.08
C ALA A 69 13.11 28.13 -24.37
N SER A 70 12.54 27.40 -23.41
CA SER A 70 12.20 25.98 -23.55
C SER A 70 10.77 25.75 -24.04
N LEU A 71 9.88 26.73 -23.85
CA LEU A 71 8.44 26.59 -24.03
C LEU A 71 8.03 25.99 -25.39
N HIS A 72 8.62 26.44 -26.50
CA HIS A 72 8.25 25.91 -27.83
C HIS A 72 8.53 24.40 -27.95
N ARG A 73 9.65 23.92 -27.39
CA ARG A 73 10.02 22.50 -27.42
C ARG A 73 9.20 21.67 -26.43
N ARG A 74 8.76 22.26 -25.33
CA ARG A 74 8.07 21.56 -24.24
C ARG A 74 6.53 21.63 -24.32
N ALA A 75 5.99 22.57 -25.08
CA ALA A 75 4.57 22.73 -25.35
C ALA A 75 3.83 21.43 -25.75
N PRO A 76 4.39 20.53 -26.59
CA PRO A 76 3.73 19.26 -26.91
C PRO A 76 3.47 18.38 -25.68
N TYR A 77 4.36 18.35 -24.69
CA TYR A 77 4.18 17.53 -23.48
C TYR A 77 3.02 18.03 -22.62
N ILE A 78 2.92 19.35 -22.45
CA ILE A 78 1.83 19.98 -21.70
C ILE A 78 0.47 19.64 -22.35
N ARG A 79 0.38 19.66 -23.69
CA ARG A 79 -0.86 19.35 -24.43
C ARG A 79 -1.36 17.92 -24.25
N LEU A 80 -0.52 16.98 -23.86
CA LEU A 80 -0.92 15.57 -23.70
C LEU A 80 -1.90 15.37 -22.54
N TRP A 81 -1.69 16.12 -21.46
CA TRP A 81 -2.45 15.99 -20.22
C TRP A 81 -3.32 17.21 -19.91
N HIS A 82 -2.91 18.41 -20.32
CA HIS A 82 -3.72 19.60 -20.14
C HIS A 82 -4.99 19.50 -20.99
N ARG A 83 -6.14 19.69 -20.34
CA ARG A 83 -7.43 19.87 -21.00
C ARG A 83 -8.03 21.19 -20.55
N PRO A 84 -8.27 22.14 -21.46
CA PRO A 84 -8.93 23.38 -21.09
C PRO A 84 -10.34 23.07 -20.58
N ILE A 85 -10.63 23.44 -19.34
CA ILE A 85 -11.97 23.36 -18.77
C ILE A 85 -12.70 24.62 -19.19
N ALA A 86 -13.82 24.47 -19.89
CA ALA A 86 -14.52 25.56 -20.59
C ALA A 86 -14.97 26.76 -19.71
N ARG A 87 -14.79 26.73 -18.38
CA ARG A 87 -15.21 27.78 -17.45
C ARG A 87 -14.20 28.16 -16.35
N LEU A 88 -13.10 27.42 -16.17
CA LEU A 88 -12.13 27.67 -15.09
C LEU A 88 -10.71 27.42 -15.59
N ASN A 89 -9.85 28.43 -15.46
CA ASN A 89 -8.41 28.30 -15.66
C ASN A 89 -7.81 27.67 -14.40
N THR A 90 -7.67 26.35 -14.39
CA THR A 90 -7.06 25.61 -13.27
C THR A 90 -5.61 25.20 -13.53
N THR A 91 -5.01 25.66 -14.63
CA THR A 91 -3.61 25.40 -14.98
C THR A 91 -2.96 26.71 -15.40
N PHE A 92 -1.79 27.01 -14.86
CA PHE A 92 -1.03 28.22 -15.19
C PHE A 92 0.43 27.87 -15.47
N LEU A 93 1.00 28.54 -16.47
CA LEU A 93 2.42 28.43 -16.82
C LEU A 93 3.16 29.67 -16.31
N PHE A 94 4.18 29.47 -15.49
CA PHE A 94 5.02 30.55 -14.97
C PHE A 94 6.32 30.62 -15.75
N LEU A 95 6.59 31.76 -16.40
CA LEU A 95 7.81 31.98 -17.19
C LEU A 95 8.78 32.96 -16.53
N ASP A 96 10.05 32.82 -16.89
CA ASP A 96 11.15 33.72 -16.55
C ASP A 96 11.06 35.09 -17.24
N ARG A 97 10.48 35.14 -18.44
CA ARG A 97 10.29 36.35 -19.25
C ARG A 97 9.14 36.15 -20.25
N PRO A 98 8.62 37.22 -20.89
CA PRO A 98 7.61 37.08 -21.93
C PRO A 98 8.09 36.16 -23.08
N PRO A 99 7.18 35.38 -23.71
CA PRO A 99 7.53 34.53 -24.85
C PRO A 99 7.84 35.38 -26.09
N PRO A 100 8.81 34.97 -26.93
CA PRO A 100 9.21 35.73 -28.12
C PRO A 100 8.21 35.67 -29.28
N GLN A 101 7.22 34.76 -29.21
CA GLN A 101 6.19 34.54 -30.24
C GLN A 101 4.80 34.46 -29.60
N PRO A 102 3.72 34.74 -30.36
CA PRO A 102 2.35 34.58 -29.90
C PRO A 102 2.11 33.14 -29.43
N ILE A 103 1.50 33.01 -28.25
CA ILE A 103 1.26 31.73 -27.60
C ILE A 103 0.12 31.01 -28.36
N PRO A 104 0.28 29.74 -28.74
CA PRO A 104 -0.82 28.95 -29.28
C PRO A 104 -1.99 28.90 -28.29
N PRO A 105 -3.26 29.04 -28.74
CA PRO A 105 -4.44 29.01 -27.85
C PRO A 105 -4.65 27.65 -27.15
N SER A 106 -3.87 26.62 -27.53
CA SER A 106 -3.86 25.31 -26.91
C SER A 106 -3.01 25.20 -25.64
N LEU A 107 -2.31 26.26 -25.25
CA LEU A 107 -1.52 26.30 -24.01
C LEU A 107 -2.30 26.99 -22.88
N PRO A 108 -2.02 26.60 -21.61
CA PRO A 108 -2.55 27.28 -20.44
C PRO A 108 -2.20 28.79 -20.41
N PRO A 109 -2.98 29.60 -19.67
CA PRO A 109 -2.62 30.99 -19.38
C PRO A 109 -1.20 31.12 -18.84
N ILE A 110 -0.47 32.11 -19.37
CA ILE A 110 0.93 32.37 -19.01
C ILE A 110 1.00 33.55 -18.04
N ILE A 111 1.78 33.37 -16.98
CA ILE A 111 2.10 34.38 -15.97
C ILE A 111 3.61 34.63 -16.03
N VAL A 112 3.99 35.91 -16.03
CA VAL A 112 5.39 36.33 -15.88
C VAL A 112 5.47 37.17 -14.61
N PRO A 113 5.96 36.61 -13.49
CA PRO A 113 6.04 37.35 -12.23
C PRO A 113 6.92 38.60 -12.37
N PRO A 114 6.57 39.71 -11.71
CA PRO A 114 7.38 40.93 -11.73
C PRO A 114 8.76 40.64 -11.11
N GLY A 115 9.83 41.01 -11.82
CA GLY A 115 11.20 40.75 -11.38
C GLY A 115 11.69 39.30 -11.57
N ALA A 116 10.94 38.43 -12.25
CA ALA A 116 11.35 37.04 -12.53
C ALA A 116 12.74 36.92 -13.20
N GLY A 117 13.11 37.89 -14.02
CA GLY A 117 14.41 37.93 -14.70
C GLY A 117 15.61 38.32 -13.82
N THR A 118 15.39 38.91 -12.64
CA THR A 118 16.49 39.38 -11.75
C THR A 118 16.83 38.38 -10.64
N LEU A 119 15.91 37.47 -10.33
CA LEU A 119 16.06 36.47 -9.29
C LEU A 119 16.77 35.20 -9.82
N ALA A 120 17.59 34.57 -8.98
CA ALA A 120 18.16 33.26 -9.29
C ALA A 120 17.04 32.24 -9.56
N ALA A 121 17.27 31.30 -10.48
CA ALA A 121 16.24 30.36 -10.93
C ALA A 121 15.54 29.60 -9.79
N GLY A 122 16.30 29.05 -8.84
CA GLY A 122 15.73 28.35 -7.69
C GLY A 122 14.90 29.25 -6.77
N HIS A 123 15.26 30.54 -6.64
CA HIS A 123 14.44 31.51 -5.90
C HIS A 123 13.12 31.77 -6.64
N ARG A 124 13.20 32.04 -7.94
CA ARG A 124 12.02 32.32 -8.78
C ARG A 124 11.04 31.16 -8.78
N ILE A 125 11.53 29.93 -8.97
CA ILE A 125 10.67 28.74 -9.03
C ILE A 125 10.03 28.49 -7.66
N ALA A 126 10.76 28.63 -6.56
CA ALA A 126 10.16 28.52 -5.22
C ALA A 126 9.05 29.56 -4.99
N ARG A 127 9.23 30.79 -5.49
CA ARG A 127 8.24 31.87 -5.36
C ARG A 127 6.90 31.59 -6.08
N ILE A 128 6.88 30.66 -7.06
CA ILE A 128 5.64 30.24 -7.74
C ILE A 128 4.57 29.79 -6.75
N VAL A 129 4.96 29.20 -5.61
CA VAL A 129 4.00 28.81 -4.56
C VAL A 129 3.19 30.00 -4.07
N LYS A 130 3.85 31.12 -3.79
CA LYS A 130 3.19 32.37 -3.39
C LYS A 130 2.38 32.94 -4.54
N ASP A 131 2.98 33.06 -5.73
CA ASP A 131 2.31 33.67 -6.89
C ASP A 131 1.03 32.89 -7.29
N ALA A 132 1.03 31.56 -7.18
CA ALA A 132 -0.13 30.71 -7.47
C ALA A 132 -1.28 30.90 -6.46
N VAL A 133 -0.95 31.12 -5.19
CA VAL A 133 -1.94 31.42 -4.14
C VAL A 133 -2.55 32.81 -4.35
N GLU A 134 -1.73 33.78 -4.77
CA GLU A 134 -2.17 35.16 -5.05
C GLU A 134 -3.12 35.28 -6.26
N LEU A 135 -3.18 34.27 -7.15
CA LEU A 135 -4.19 34.20 -8.21
C LEU A 135 -5.63 34.11 -7.68
N ASN A 136 -5.80 33.66 -6.42
CA ASN A 136 -7.08 33.61 -5.71
C ASN A 136 -8.21 32.93 -6.51
N VAL A 137 -7.90 31.82 -7.18
CA VAL A 137 -8.87 31.03 -7.94
C VAL A 137 -9.87 30.38 -6.96
N PRO A 138 -11.19 30.59 -7.13
CA PRO A 138 -12.19 30.07 -6.21
C PRO A 138 -12.31 28.54 -6.32
N GLY A 139 -12.59 27.88 -5.20
CA GLY A 139 -12.87 26.44 -5.15
C GLY A 139 -11.63 25.54 -5.22
N VAL A 140 -10.43 26.07 -5.04
CA VAL A 140 -9.19 25.27 -5.00
C VAL A 140 -8.99 24.63 -3.63
N HIS A 141 -8.84 23.31 -3.62
CA HIS A 141 -8.54 22.48 -2.46
C HIS A 141 -7.06 22.06 -2.41
N TRP A 142 -6.44 21.88 -3.57
CA TRP A 142 -5.05 21.43 -3.71
C TRP A 142 -4.28 22.28 -4.72
N TYR A 143 -3.06 22.66 -4.37
CA TYR A 143 -2.10 23.29 -5.26
C TYR A 143 -1.06 22.26 -5.67
N VAL A 144 -0.98 21.95 -6.97
CA VAL A 144 -0.01 21.00 -7.53
C VAL A 144 1.03 21.76 -8.32
N PHE A 145 2.29 21.54 -7.98
CA PHE A 145 3.44 22.15 -8.62
C PHE A 145 4.17 21.11 -9.47
N GLY A 146 4.73 21.53 -10.60
CA GLY A 146 5.57 20.66 -11.44
C GLY A 146 6.24 21.42 -12.57
N ASP A 147 7.05 20.72 -13.36
CA ASP A 147 7.83 21.31 -14.46
C ASP A 147 7.17 21.13 -15.83
N ASP A 148 7.59 21.91 -16.82
CA ASP A 148 7.05 21.91 -18.19
C ASP A 148 7.36 20.66 -19.04
N ASP A 149 8.21 19.77 -18.55
CA ASP A 149 8.49 18.42 -19.06
C ASP A 149 7.88 17.31 -18.18
N THR A 150 6.93 17.66 -17.31
CA THR A 150 6.16 16.73 -16.48
C THR A 150 4.82 16.41 -17.12
N LEU A 151 4.54 15.11 -17.24
CA LEU A 151 3.29 14.53 -17.73
C LEU A 151 2.46 14.06 -16.52
N PHE A 152 1.36 14.75 -16.23
CA PHE A 152 0.45 14.36 -15.15
C PHE A 152 -0.66 13.41 -15.63
N PHE A 153 -0.91 12.35 -14.86
CA PHE A 153 -2.10 11.51 -14.98
C PHE A 153 -3.20 12.10 -14.09
N THR A 154 -3.84 13.16 -14.59
CA THR A 154 -4.76 14.01 -13.81
C THR A 154 -5.88 13.24 -13.09
N GLU A 155 -6.46 12.22 -13.73
CA GLU A 155 -7.47 11.37 -13.09
C GLU A 155 -6.90 10.60 -11.90
N ASN A 156 -5.72 9.99 -12.05
CA ASN A 156 -5.06 9.29 -10.93
C ASN A 156 -4.65 10.25 -9.83
N LEU A 157 -4.20 11.46 -10.18
CA LEU A 157 -3.86 12.49 -9.21
C LEU A 157 -5.06 12.89 -8.36
N VAL A 158 -6.24 13.11 -8.97
CA VAL A 158 -7.50 13.35 -8.24
C VAL A 158 -7.78 12.21 -7.27
N ARG A 159 -7.63 10.96 -7.73
CA ARG A 159 -7.84 9.79 -6.88
C ARG A 159 -6.86 9.72 -5.70
N ILE A 160 -5.58 10.01 -5.92
CA ILE A 160 -4.55 10.01 -4.86
C ILE A 160 -4.88 11.10 -3.82
N LEU A 161 -5.17 12.33 -4.27
CA LEU A 161 -5.46 13.44 -3.38
C LEU A 161 -6.81 13.28 -2.65
N SER A 162 -7.73 12.49 -3.18
CA SER A 162 -9.01 12.19 -2.51
C SER A 162 -8.87 11.35 -1.24
N LYS A 163 -7.71 10.70 -1.02
CA LYS A 163 -7.41 9.97 0.22
C LYS A 163 -7.22 10.91 1.43
N TYR A 164 -6.93 12.19 1.19
CA TYR A 164 -6.48 13.12 2.21
C TYR A 164 -7.52 14.21 2.49
N ASP A 165 -7.71 14.57 3.76
CA ASP A 165 -8.54 15.70 4.15
C ASP A 165 -7.85 17.02 3.77
N HIS A 166 -8.29 17.61 2.67
CA HIS A 166 -7.77 18.88 2.13
C HIS A 166 -7.89 20.09 3.09
N ASN A 167 -8.59 19.95 4.22
CA ASN A 167 -8.65 20.98 5.28
C ASN A 167 -7.50 20.88 6.29
N GLN A 168 -6.74 19.78 6.28
CA GLN A 168 -5.54 19.60 7.10
C GLN A 168 -4.28 20.01 6.34
N TRP A 169 -3.16 20.10 7.05
CA TRP A 169 -1.87 20.49 6.49
C TRP A 169 -1.16 19.28 5.88
N TYR A 170 -1.13 19.24 4.55
CA TYR A 170 -0.49 18.15 3.81
C TYR A 170 0.52 18.70 2.80
N TYR A 171 1.72 18.16 2.88
CA TYR A 171 2.75 18.26 1.86
C TYR A 171 2.97 16.87 1.26
N ILE A 172 2.48 16.64 0.05
CA ILE A 172 2.44 15.31 -0.58
C ILE A 172 3.36 15.27 -1.79
N GLY A 173 4.18 14.24 -1.87
CA GLY A 173 5.06 13.97 -3.01
C GLY A 173 5.88 12.72 -2.78
N SER A 174 7.01 12.58 -3.46
CA SER A 174 7.95 11.47 -3.23
C SER A 174 9.37 12.00 -3.18
N SER A 175 10.26 11.29 -2.48
CA SER A 175 11.71 11.42 -2.60
C SER A 175 12.21 10.90 -3.95
N SER A 176 13.50 11.12 -4.25
CA SER A 176 14.11 10.67 -5.50
C SER A 176 14.34 9.16 -5.52
N GLU A 177 14.22 8.53 -6.68
CA GLU A 177 14.63 7.15 -6.84
C GLU A 177 16.17 6.98 -6.88
N SER A 178 16.92 8.09 -7.03
CA SER A 178 18.38 8.13 -6.97
C SER A 178 18.87 8.28 -5.53
N TYR A 179 19.69 7.34 -5.06
CA TYR A 179 20.28 7.42 -3.71
C TYR A 179 21.17 8.66 -3.54
N GLU A 180 22.00 8.99 -4.55
CA GLU A 180 22.92 10.13 -4.50
C GLU A 180 22.16 11.46 -4.34
N GLN A 181 21.00 11.59 -4.99
CA GLN A 181 20.20 12.81 -4.89
C GLN A 181 19.62 12.97 -3.49
N ASN A 182 19.08 11.90 -2.91
CA ASN A 182 18.52 11.95 -1.55
C ASN A 182 19.62 12.22 -0.51
N GLU A 183 20.75 11.52 -0.59
CA GLU A 183 21.91 11.72 0.29
C GLU A 183 22.43 13.17 0.25
N LYS A 184 22.37 13.80 -0.93
CA LYS A 184 22.84 15.18 -1.11
C LYS A 184 21.85 16.24 -0.62
N PHE A 185 20.55 16.00 -0.76
CA PHE A 185 19.52 17.00 -0.49
C PHE A 185 18.71 16.66 0.76
N SER A 186 17.85 15.65 0.68
CA SER A 186 17.19 15.02 1.84
C SER A 186 16.36 13.82 1.38
N PHE A 187 16.25 12.79 2.23
CA PHE A 187 15.29 11.70 2.06
C PHE A 187 13.83 12.12 2.36
N ASP A 188 13.62 13.22 3.09
CA ASP A 188 12.30 13.72 3.54
C ASP A 188 11.73 14.85 2.66
N MET A 189 12.28 15.07 1.46
CA MET A 189 11.89 16.16 0.56
C MET A 189 11.17 15.64 -0.68
N ALA A 190 10.06 16.29 -1.08
CA ALA A 190 9.49 16.07 -2.41
C ALA A 190 10.22 16.93 -3.45
N TYR A 191 10.66 16.33 -4.54
CA TYR A 191 11.32 17.06 -5.61
C TYR A 191 10.29 17.50 -6.65
N GLY A 192 10.46 18.73 -7.13
CA GLY A 192 9.54 19.45 -8.00
C GLY A 192 9.37 18.81 -9.37
N GLY A 193 10.40 18.12 -9.87
CA GLY A 193 10.33 17.40 -11.15
C GLY A 193 9.23 16.35 -11.20
N GLY A 194 9.09 15.51 -10.16
CA GLY A 194 7.96 14.58 -10.03
C GLY A 194 6.62 15.25 -9.74
N GLY A 195 6.66 16.51 -9.37
CA GLY A 195 5.54 17.28 -8.86
C GLY A 195 5.23 16.96 -7.40
N PHE A 196 4.70 17.97 -6.71
CA PHE A 196 4.23 17.84 -5.33
C PHE A 196 2.92 18.60 -5.17
N ALA A 197 2.11 18.19 -4.19
CA ALA A 197 0.85 18.80 -3.85
C ALA A 197 0.89 19.40 -2.44
N VAL A 198 0.30 20.59 -2.29
CA VAL A 198 0.14 21.28 -1.01
C VAL A 198 -1.35 21.54 -0.80
N SER A 199 -1.86 21.20 0.38
CA SER A 199 -3.25 21.50 0.72
C SER A 199 -3.49 23.01 0.78
N ALA A 200 -4.69 23.47 0.41
CA ALA A 200 -5.02 24.89 0.38
C ALA A 200 -4.74 25.66 1.69
N PRO A 201 -5.07 25.16 2.91
CA PRO A 201 -4.74 25.90 4.13
C PRO A 201 -3.23 26.05 4.32
N LEU A 202 -2.45 25.00 4.07
CA LEU A 202 -0.99 25.04 4.17
C LEU A 202 -0.38 25.99 3.14
N ALA A 203 -0.85 25.97 1.90
CA ALA A 203 -0.36 26.85 0.85
C ALA A 203 -0.57 28.34 1.19
N ARG A 204 -1.71 28.69 1.80
CA ARG A 204 -2.00 30.07 2.24
C ARG A 204 -1.04 30.55 3.32
N VAL A 205 -0.74 29.70 4.31
CA VAL A 205 0.22 30.04 5.37
C VAL A 205 1.63 30.14 4.80
N LEU A 206 2.04 29.15 3.99
CA LEU A 206 3.33 29.13 3.33
C LEU A 206 3.56 30.39 2.49
N ALA A 207 2.57 30.81 1.69
CA ALA A 207 2.67 32.02 0.85
C ALA A 207 2.97 33.30 1.65
N ARG A 208 2.48 33.41 2.90
CA ARG A 208 2.74 34.59 3.76
C ARG A 208 4.17 34.61 4.30
N VAL A 209 4.71 33.46 4.68
CA VAL A 209 6.04 33.35 5.29
C VAL A 209 7.17 33.13 4.27
N LEU A 210 6.82 32.79 3.02
CA LEU A 210 7.76 32.34 2.00
C LEU A 210 8.90 33.32 1.73
N ASP A 211 8.63 34.61 1.54
CA ASP A 211 9.68 35.58 1.18
C ASP A 211 10.76 35.69 2.28
N SER A 212 10.34 35.70 3.55
CA SER A 212 11.24 35.73 4.70
C SER A 212 12.06 34.44 4.78
N CYS A 213 11.41 33.30 4.56
CA CYS A 213 12.07 31.98 4.52
C CYS A 213 13.10 31.86 3.38
N LEU A 214 12.75 32.29 2.16
CA LEU A 214 13.67 32.27 1.01
C LEU A 214 14.90 33.17 1.23
N GLY A 215 14.77 34.22 2.05
CA GLY A 215 15.89 35.03 2.53
C GLY A 215 16.86 34.23 3.43
N ARG A 216 16.33 33.48 4.40
CA ARG A 216 17.12 32.62 5.32
C ARG A 216 17.84 31.49 4.57
N TYR A 217 17.14 30.81 3.67
CA TYR A 217 17.66 29.64 2.94
C TYR A 217 18.23 29.97 1.56
N ARG A 218 18.71 31.21 1.35
CA ARG A 218 19.30 31.65 0.07
C ARG A 218 20.48 30.80 -0.41
N HIS A 219 21.15 30.12 0.51
CA HIS A 219 22.33 29.28 0.27
C HIS A 219 21.97 27.90 -0.32
N LEU A 220 20.72 27.47 -0.22
CA LEU A 220 20.26 26.21 -0.81
C LEU A 220 20.17 26.34 -2.34
N TYR A 221 20.57 25.29 -3.04
CA TYR A 221 20.71 25.27 -4.50
C TYR A 221 19.37 25.31 -5.26
N GLY A 222 18.50 24.32 -5.03
CA GLY A 222 17.25 24.14 -5.77
C GLY A 222 16.05 24.87 -5.15
N SER A 223 14.97 25.02 -5.92
CA SER A 223 13.67 25.48 -5.41
C SER A 223 13.13 24.54 -4.35
N ASP A 224 13.27 23.25 -4.58
CA ASP A 224 12.60 22.21 -3.80
C ASP A 224 13.18 22.15 -2.39
N ALA A 225 14.51 22.21 -2.28
CA ALA A 225 15.22 22.29 -1.01
C ALA A 225 14.81 23.53 -0.20
N ARG A 226 14.51 24.65 -0.86
CA ARG A 226 14.03 25.87 -0.20
C ARG A 226 12.60 25.72 0.30
N ILE A 227 11.71 25.16 -0.52
CA ILE A 227 10.31 24.90 -0.13
C ILE A 227 10.26 23.91 1.02
N PHE A 228 11.03 22.82 0.94
CA PHE A 228 11.17 21.85 2.02
C PHE A 228 11.63 22.50 3.33
N ALA A 229 12.67 23.35 3.27
CA ALA A 229 13.14 24.06 4.46
C ALA A 229 12.04 24.96 5.07
N CYS A 230 11.26 25.66 4.25
CA CYS A 230 10.14 26.48 4.72
C CYS A 230 9.01 25.65 5.35
N LEU A 231 8.69 24.48 4.76
CA LEU A 231 7.69 23.56 5.30
C LEU A 231 8.16 22.91 6.61
N ALA A 232 9.46 22.63 6.72
CA ALA A 232 10.07 22.14 7.95
C ALA A 232 9.99 23.18 9.09
N GLU A 233 10.15 24.48 8.79
CA GLU A 233 9.93 25.57 9.78
C GLU A 233 8.46 25.66 10.24
N LEU A 234 7.50 25.35 9.37
CA LEU A 234 6.08 25.26 9.72
C LEU A 234 5.74 23.97 10.51
N GLY A 235 6.70 23.05 10.60
CA GLY A 235 6.55 21.78 11.31
C GLY A 235 5.85 20.68 10.51
N VAL A 236 5.71 20.83 9.20
CA VAL A 236 4.98 19.88 8.33
C VAL A 236 5.96 18.89 7.69
N PRO A 237 5.84 17.58 7.95
CA PRO A 237 6.64 16.56 7.29
C PRO A 237 6.11 16.22 5.90
N LEU A 238 6.96 15.58 5.09
CA LEU A 238 6.54 15.01 3.81
C LEU A 238 5.63 13.80 4.02
N THR A 239 4.48 13.80 3.36
CA THR A 239 3.62 12.64 3.15
C THR A 239 4.05 11.95 1.86
N VAL A 240 4.71 10.80 1.98
CA VAL A 240 5.26 10.08 0.82
C VAL A 240 4.16 9.32 0.09
N GLU A 241 3.93 9.68 -1.18
CA GLU A 241 3.04 8.97 -2.09
C GLU A 241 3.84 8.42 -3.25
N LYS A 242 4.00 7.10 -3.30
CA LYS A 242 4.78 6.39 -4.33
C LYS A 242 4.31 6.71 -5.75
N GLY A 243 3.08 7.20 -5.93
CA GLY A 243 2.53 7.58 -7.23
C GLY A 243 3.08 8.88 -7.83
N PHE A 244 3.55 9.81 -6.99
CA PHE A 244 4.28 10.99 -7.46
C PHE A 244 5.69 10.56 -7.80
N HIS A 245 5.83 9.93 -8.95
CA HIS A 245 7.14 9.49 -9.35
C HIS A 245 7.95 10.70 -9.80
N GLN A 246 9.12 10.89 -9.19
CA GLN A 246 10.13 11.79 -9.74
C GLN A 246 10.70 11.29 -11.05
N ARG A 247 10.57 10.00 -11.35
CA ARG A 247 10.61 9.40 -12.70
C ARG A 247 10.16 10.42 -13.75
N PHE A 248 11.00 11.17 -14.46
CA PHE A 248 12.38 10.93 -14.84
C PHE A 248 13.40 12.05 -14.51
N GLU A 249 13.41 12.64 -13.33
CA GLU A 249 14.71 12.79 -12.62
C GLU A 249 15.11 11.42 -12.11
N VAL A 250 15.21 10.49 -13.05
CA VAL A 250 16.28 9.58 -12.84
C VAL A 250 17.50 10.41 -13.21
N ASP A 251 18.44 10.40 -12.28
CA ASP A 251 19.78 10.18 -12.75
C ASP A 251 19.85 8.84 -13.53
N VAL A 252 18.98 8.55 -14.52
CA VAL A 252 18.99 7.47 -15.52
C VAL A 252 18.45 7.94 -16.86
N ARG A 253 19.00 7.33 -17.89
CA ARG A 253 18.78 7.57 -19.31
C ARG A 253 18.66 6.21 -20.00
N GLY A 254 18.31 6.25 -21.28
CA GLY A 254 18.19 5.06 -22.13
C GLY A 254 16.77 4.50 -22.11
N ASP A 255 16.68 3.18 -22.08
CA ASP A 255 15.43 2.43 -22.21
C ASP A 255 14.75 2.23 -20.85
N LEU A 256 13.50 2.68 -20.75
CA LEU A 256 12.68 2.53 -19.55
C LEU A 256 11.89 1.24 -19.44
N PHE A 257 11.94 0.39 -20.46
CA PHE A 257 11.08 -0.78 -20.56
C PHE A 257 10.97 -1.56 -19.25
N GLY A 258 12.11 -1.80 -18.58
CA GLY A 258 12.16 -2.52 -17.31
C GLY A 258 11.49 -1.80 -16.14
N PHE A 259 11.47 -0.46 -16.15
CA PHE A 259 10.83 0.34 -15.12
C PHE A 259 9.31 0.34 -15.33
N LEU A 260 8.83 0.66 -16.54
CA LEU A 260 7.38 0.79 -16.82
C LEU A 260 6.67 -0.57 -16.81
N SER A 261 7.38 -1.65 -17.13
CA SER A 261 6.80 -2.99 -17.15
C SER A 261 6.64 -3.65 -15.76
N ALA A 262 7.31 -3.12 -14.74
CA ALA A 262 7.30 -3.64 -13.37
C ALA A 262 6.87 -2.56 -12.35
N HIS A 263 5.95 -1.68 -12.77
CA HIS A 263 5.42 -0.65 -11.89
C HIS A 263 4.69 -1.27 -10.68
N PRO A 264 4.85 -0.71 -9.47
CA PRO A 264 4.12 -1.16 -8.28
C PRO A 264 2.60 -0.98 -8.43
N ILE A 265 1.84 -1.50 -7.47
CA ILE A 265 0.36 -1.44 -7.43
C ILE A 265 -0.15 -0.01 -7.19
N SER A 266 0.72 0.93 -6.81
CA SER A 266 0.37 2.34 -6.66
C SER A 266 -0.05 2.97 -7.99
N LEU A 267 -0.98 3.91 -7.91
CA LEU A 267 -1.39 4.71 -9.06
C LEU A 267 -0.25 5.61 -9.52
N VAL A 268 0.08 5.62 -10.82
CA VAL A 268 0.99 6.62 -11.38
C VAL A 268 0.31 8.00 -11.39
N ALA A 269 0.93 9.00 -10.78
CA ALA A 269 0.46 10.39 -10.74
C ALA A 269 1.13 11.25 -11.81
N SER A 270 2.43 11.04 -12.04
CA SER A 270 3.26 11.90 -12.90
C SER A 270 4.43 11.14 -13.52
N LEU A 271 4.93 11.67 -14.64
CA LEU A 271 6.16 11.26 -15.31
C LEU A 271 6.93 12.51 -15.82
N HIS A 272 8.16 12.73 -15.36
CA HIS A 272 9.01 13.89 -15.64
C HIS A 272 10.09 13.64 -16.72
N HIS A 273 10.77 14.64 -17.32
CA HIS A 273 11.93 14.48 -18.23
C HIS A 273 11.79 13.48 -19.41
N ILE A 274 10.59 13.37 -19.99
CA ILE A 274 10.36 12.48 -21.15
C ILE A 274 11.20 12.87 -22.39
N ASP A 275 11.66 14.10 -22.46
CA ASP A 275 12.48 14.59 -23.58
C ASP A 275 13.88 13.96 -23.63
N ALA A 276 14.40 13.46 -22.51
CA ALA A 276 15.76 12.93 -22.37
C ALA A 276 15.88 11.41 -22.59
N ILE A 277 14.78 10.67 -22.75
CA ILE A 277 14.76 9.21 -22.85
C ILE A 277 14.54 8.68 -24.26
N GLU A 278 14.74 7.37 -24.44
CA GLU A 278 14.36 6.68 -25.67
C GLU A 278 12.83 6.56 -25.76
N PRO A 279 12.23 6.54 -26.97
CA PRO A 279 10.80 6.33 -27.13
C PRO A 279 10.34 5.04 -26.45
N ILE A 280 9.28 5.13 -25.62
CA ILE A 280 8.77 4.00 -24.83
C ILE A 280 8.17 2.88 -25.68
N PHE A 281 7.82 3.18 -26.94
CA PHE A 281 7.34 2.22 -27.92
C PHE A 281 8.32 2.11 -29.09
N PRO A 282 8.63 0.88 -29.55
CA PRO A 282 9.54 0.67 -30.65
C PRO A 282 8.98 1.26 -31.96
N GLY A 283 9.85 1.89 -32.76
CA GLY A 283 9.50 2.42 -34.07
C GLY A 283 8.59 3.66 -34.07
N ARG A 284 8.39 4.30 -32.91
CA ARG A 284 7.64 5.57 -32.77
C ARG A 284 8.55 6.68 -32.28
N ASP A 285 8.25 7.93 -32.61
CA ASP A 285 8.86 9.07 -31.93
C ASP A 285 8.29 9.26 -30.52
N ARG A 286 8.92 10.13 -29.72
CA ARG A 286 8.57 10.33 -28.30
C ARG A 286 7.12 10.79 -28.12
N ILE A 287 6.67 11.76 -28.91
CA ILE A 287 5.33 12.34 -28.74
C ILE A 287 4.26 11.35 -29.20
N ASN A 288 4.43 10.73 -30.36
CA ASN A 288 3.53 9.70 -30.87
C ASN A 288 3.48 8.47 -29.94
N ALA A 289 4.58 8.12 -29.28
CA ALA A 289 4.61 7.07 -28.27
C ALA A 289 3.76 7.43 -27.04
N LEU A 290 3.84 8.67 -26.55
CA LEU A 290 3.03 9.16 -25.43
C LEU A 290 1.56 9.35 -25.79
N GLU A 291 1.26 9.83 -27.00
CA GLU A 291 -0.12 9.88 -27.51
C GLU A 291 -0.74 8.49 -27.57
N HIS A 292 0.04 7.50 -28.00
CA HIS A 292 -0.38 6.10 -28.01
C HIS A 292 -0.64 5.55 -26.60
N LEU A 293 0.26 5.83 -25.64
CA LEU A 293 0.05 5.51 -24.22
C LEU A 293 -1.21 6.18 -23.67
N SER A 294 -1.45 7.45 -24.04
CA SER A 294 -2.60 8.24 -23.59
C SER A 294 -3.94 7.59 -23.98
N LYS A 295 -3.98 6.81 -25.07
CA LYS A 295 -5.20 6.07 -25.44
C LYS A 295 -5.59 5.05 -24.37
N ALA A 296 -4.62 4.33 -23.80
CA ALA A 296 -4.88 3.38 -22.72
C ALA A 296 -5.25 4.10 -21.42
N SER A 297 -4.50 5.15 -21.05
CA SER A 297 -4.76 5.87 -19.80
C SER A 297 -6.11 6.60 -19.77
N ARG A 298 -6.67 6.97 -20.93
CA ARG A 298 -8.02 7.56 -21.03
C ARG A 298 -9.14 6.56 -20.81
N VAL A 299 -8.90 5.27 -21.06
CA VAL A 299 -9.91 4.22 -20.93
C VAL A 299 -9.96 3.66 -19.51
N ASP A 300 -8.79 3.36 -18.93
CA ASP A 300 -8.67 2.92 -17.54
C ASP A 300 -7.38 3.49 -16.93
N PRO A 301 -7.46 4.72 -16.39
CA PRO A 301 -6.30 5.38 -15.82
C PRO A 301 -5.76 4.68 -14.57
N ALA A 302 -6.61 4.00 -13.80
CA ALA A 302 -6.20 3.39 -12.55
C ALA A 302 -5.30 2.14 -12.75
N ARG A 303 -5.50 1.43 -13.86
CA ARG A 303 -4.75 0.20 -14.18
C ARG A 303 -3.49 0.45 -15.01
N ILE A 304 -3.24 1.68 -15.47
CA ILE A 304 -2.07 1.97 -16.32
C ILE A 304 -0.75 1.58 -15.62
N PHE A 305 0.09 0.85 -16.34
CA PHE A 305 1.35 0.24 -15.85
C PHE A 305 1.24 -0.83 -14.78
N GLN A 306 0.07 -1.05 -14.18
CA GLN A 306 -0.11 -2.03 -13.12
C GLN A 306 0.32 -3.42 -13.60
N GLN A 307 1.26 -4.01 -12.87
CA GLN A 307 1.81 -5.30 -13.22
C GLN A 307 0.92 -6.43 -12.67
N SER A 308 0.49 -7.33 -13.55
CA SER A 308 -0.20 -8.59 -13.23
C SER A 308 0.64 -9.76 -13.71
N VAL A 309 0.70 -10.85 -12.95
CA VAL A 309 1.50 -12.04 -13.32
C VAL A 309 0.60 -13.27 -13.33
N CYS A 310 0.65 -14.02 -14.43
CA CYS A 310 -0.12 -15.24 -14.64
C CYS A 310 0.83 -16.41 -14.90
N TYR A 311 0.44 -17.59 -14.43
CA TYR A 311 1.16 -18.83 -14.65
C TYR A 311 0.31 -19.74 -15.53
N ASP A 312 0.87 -20.21 -16.63
CA ASP A 312 0.27 -21.26 -17.45
C ASP A 312 1.08 -22.55 -17.27
N GLU A 313 0.52 -23.48 -16.49
CA GLU A 313 1.12 -24.78 -16.22
C GLU A 313 1.23 -25.63 -17.49
N THR A 314 0.25 -25.52 -18.41
CA THR A 314 0.17 -26.38 -19.60
C THR A 314 1.30 -26.09 -20.58
N SER A 315 1.62 -24.82 -20.78
CA SER A 315 2.73 -24.38 -21.63
C SER A 315 4.02 -24.14 -20.84
N SER A 316 3.98 -24.27 -19.51
CA SER A 316 5.08 -23.95 -18.59
C SER A 316 5.66 -22.56 -18.85
N VAL A 317 4.79 -21.55 -18.91
CA VAL A 317 5.19 -20.14 -19.12
C VAL A 317 4.69 -19.24 -18.00
N THR A 318 5.48 -18.20 -17.71
CA THR A 318 5.07 -17.11 -16.82
C THR A 318 4.80 -15.86 -17.66
N VAL A 319 3.62 -15.27 -17.53
CA VAL A 319 3.21 -14.07 -18.27
C VAL A 319 3.14 -12.88 -17.31
N SER A 320 3.92 -11.83 -17.56
CA SER A 320 3.89 -10.57 -16.82
C SER A 320 3.26 -9.49 -17.69
N ILE A 321 2.11 -8.98 -17.29
CA ILE A 321 1.31 -7.99 -18.01
C ILE A 321 1.47 -6.65 -17.30
N SER A 322 2.04 -5.65 -17.97
CA SER A 322 1.94 -4.23 -17.60
C SER A 322 0.80 -3.62 -18.41
N TRP A 323 -0.34 -3.42 -17.76
CA TRP A 323 -1.56 -3.05 -18.47
C TRP A 323 -1.41 -1.68 -19.15
N GLY A 324 -1.87 -1.59 -20.40
CA GLY A 324 -1.72 -0.39 -21.24
C GLY A 324 -0.31 -0.09 -21.74
N TYR A 325 0.69 -0.95 -21.48
CA TYR A 325 2.06 -0.74 -21.98
C TYR A 325 2.66 -1.98 -22.68
N ALA A 326 3.01 -3.03 -21.93
CA ALA A 326 3.71 -4.18 -22.48
C ALA A 326 3.43 -5.50 -21.74
N VAL A 327 3.52 -6.62 -22.46
CA VAL A 327 3.42 -7.99 -21.93
C VAL A 327 4.75 -8.71 -22.14
N GLN A 328 5.26 -9.34 -21.09
CA GLN A 328 6.47 -10.15 -21.09
C GLN A 328 6.13 -11.61 -20.86
N VAL A 329 6.62 -12.50 -21.72
CA VAL A 329 6.42 -13.95 -21.58
C VAL A 329 7.77 -14.62 -21.32
N TYR A 330 7.84 -15.32 -20.19
CA TYR A 330 9.01 -16.05 -19.70
C TYR A 330 8.85 -17.54 -19.91
N GLU A 331 9.95 -18.20 -20.24
CA GLU A 331 10.04 -19.66 -20.27
C GLU A 331 10.20 -20.20 -18.84
N GLY A 332 9.36 -21.17 -18.48
CA GLY A 332 9.31 -21.80 -17.16
C GLY A 332 8.50 -21.01 -16.12
N ASN A 333 8.42 -21.60 -14.93
CA ASN A 333 7.77 -21.01 -13.77
C ASN A 333 8.76 -20.08 -13.06
N LYS A 334 8.48 -18.77 -13.08
CA LYS A 334 9.29 -17.75 -12.39
C LYS A 334 8.63 -17.35 -11.08
N LEU A 335 9.41 -17.27 -10.00
CA LEU A 335 8.87 -16.86 -8.72
C LEU A 335 8.38 -15.41 -8.77
N LEU A 336 7.25 -15.13 -8.12
CA LEU A 336 6.61 -13.83 -8.23
C LEU A 336 7.54 -12.67 -7.80
N PRO A 337 8.22 -12.70 -6.64
CA PRO A 337 9.12 -11.61 -6.22
C PRO A 337 10.24 -11.29 -7.22
N GLU A 338 10.72 -12.29 -7.96
CA GLU A 338 11.73 -12.10 -9.00
C GLU A 338 11.16 -11.35 -10.22
N VAL A 339 9.90 -11.64 -10.58
CA VAL A 339 9.20 -10.97 -11.69
C VAL A 339 8.78 -9.55 -11.32
N LEU A 340 8.51 -9.28 -10.03
CA LEU A 340 8.20 -7.94 -9.53
C LEU A 340 9.41 -7.01 -9.55
N SER A 341 10.62 -7.57 -9.48
CA SER A 341 11.86 -6.79 -9.50
C SER A 341 12.10 -6.14 -10.87
N LEU A 342 12.54 -4.89 -10.86
CA LEU A 342 12.63 -4.05 -12.05
C LEU A 342 13.84 -4.45 -12.90
N GLN A 343 13.66 -4.60 -14.22
CA GLN A 343 14.79 -4.90 -15.11
C GLN A 343 15.65 -3.66 -15.30
N ARG A 344 16.97 -3.83 -15.21
CA ARG A 344 17.93 -2.75 -15.43
C ARG A 344 18.15 -2.49 -16.93
N THR A 345 17.13 -1.97 -17.62
CA THR A 345 17.20 -1.51 -19.03
C THR A 345 17.78 -0.11 -19.17
N PHE A 346 17.85 0.61 -18.06
CA PHE A 346 18.28 1.99 -17.97
C PHE A 346 19.68 2.14 -17.37
N SER A 347 20.32 3.28 -17.60
CA SER A 347 21.69 3.60 -17.15
C SER A 347 21.74 4.93 -16.45
N PRO A 348 22.62 5.17 -15.47
CA PRO A 348 22.58 6.42 -14.73
C PRO A 348 22.87 7.69 -15.57
N TRP A 349 22.43 8.86 -15.10
CA TRP A 349 22.48 10.15 -15.83
C TRP A 349 23.87 10.72 -15.88
N LYS A 350 24.57 10.74 -14.74
CA LYS A 350 26.00 11.02 -14.72
C LYS A 350 26.75 9.82 -15.30
N ARG A 351 27.49 10.07 -16.40
CA ARG A 351 28.46 9.11 -16.94
C ARG A 351 29.74 9.21 -16.10
N GLY A 352 29.95 8.27 -15.19
CA GLY A 352 31.15 8.22 -14.36
C GLY A 352 31.35 6.84 -13.72
N LYS A 353 32.61 6.48 -13.45
CA LYS A 353 32.99 5.24 -12.76
C LYS A 353 32.69 5.27 -11.24
N ASN A 354 32.07 6.33 -10.72
CA ASN A 354 31.77 6.42 -9.30
C ASN A 354 30.61 5.50 -8.95
N VAL A 355 30.86 4.55 -8.05
CA VAL A 355 29.90 3.52 -7.60
C VAL A 355 28.62 4.14 -7.03
N SER A 356 28.69 5.36 -6.46
CA SER A 356 27.55 6.02 -5.81
C SER A 356 26.42 6.41 -6.78
N SER A 357 26.75 6.94 -7.96
CA SER A 357 25.76 7.41 -8.94
C SER A 357 24.99 6.28 -9.65
N SER A 358 25.25 5.02 -9.29
CA SER A 358 24.61 3.83 -9.86
C SER A 358 23.69 3.11 -8.86
N ARG A 359 23.42 3.75 -7.72
CA ARG A 359 22.61 3.25 -6.60
C ARG A 359 21.19 3.81 -6.69
N TYR A 360 20.22 2.94 -6.46
CA TYR A 360 18.79 3.25 -6.54
C TYR A 360 18.09 2.88 -5.25
N MET A 361 17.01 3.59 -4.92
CA MET A 361 16.14 3.31 -3.77
C MET A 361 15.13 2.19 -4.03
N PHE A 362 15.49 1.23 -4.90
CA PHE A 362 14.63 0.11 -5.28
C PHE A 362 15.46 -1.08 -5.78
N ASN A 363 14.89 -2.30 -5.69
CA ASN A 363 15.56 -3.50 -6.14
C ASN A 363 15.53 -3.61 -7.68
N THR A 364 16.68 -3.91 -8.28
CA THR A 364 16.80 -4.18 -9.71
C THR A 364 17.26 -5.61 -9.94
N ARG A 365 16.86 -6.17 -11.09
CA ARG A 365 17.39 -7.43 -11.61
C ARG A 365 18.11 -7.21 -12.92
N ASP A 366 19.04 -8.11 -13.20
CA ASP A 366 19.84 -8.08 -14.41
C ASP A 366 18.97 -8.19 -15.66
N TYR A 367 19.30 -7.37 -16.66
CA TYR A 367 18.74 -7.43 -17.99
C TYR A 367 19.78 -8.04 -18.93
N PRO A 368 19.64 -9.32 -19.35
CA PRO A 368 20.69 -10.02 -20.09
C PRO A 368 21.10 -9.27 -21.36
N SER A 369 22.41 -9.11 -21.59
CA SER A 369 22.90 -8.52 -22.85
C SER A 369 22.54 -9.37 -24.06
N ASP A 370 22.49 -10.69 -23.88
CA ASP A 370 22.06 -11.67 -24.88
C ASP A 370 20.53 -11.58 -25.09
N PRO A 371 20.07 -11.16 -26.30
CA PRO A 371 18.64 -11.07 -26.61
C PRO A 371 17.91 -12.41 -26.46
N CYS A 372 18.59 -13.54 -26.66
CA CYS A 372 17.97 -14.86 -26.59
C CYS A 372 17.70 -15.31 -25.16
N LYS A 373 18.34 -14.69 -24.16
CA LYS A 373 18.04 -14.93 -22.73
C LYS A 373 16.93 -14.03 -22.19
N ARG A 374 16.47 -13.05 -22.98
CA ARG A 374 15.40 -12.14 -22.59
C ARG A 374 14.02 -12.81 -22.72
N PRO A 375 13.03 -12.38 -21.92
CA PRO A 375 11.64 -12.72 -22.16
C PRO A 375 11.17 -12.15 -23.50
N VAL A 376 10.18 -12.81 -24.10
CA VAL A 376 9.54 -12.29 -25.32
C VAL A 376 8.64 -11.13 -24.92
N ALA A 377 8.85 -9.95 -25.52
CA ALA A 377 8.09 -8.73 -25.23
C ALA A 377 7.06 -8.41 -26.33
N PHE A 378 5.86 -8.05 -25.90
CA PHE A 378 4.76 -7.60 -26.75
C PHE A 378 4.36 -6.19 -26.30
N PHE A 379 4.18 -5.27 -27.23
CA PHE A 379 3.82 -3.88 -26.93
C PHE A 379 2.38 -3.59 -27.30
N LEU A 380 1.74 -2.68 -26.56
CA LEU A 380 0.36 -2.29 -26.81
C LEU A 380 0.16 -1.83 -28.26
N ASN A 381 -0.78 -2.45 -28.95
CA ASN A 381 -1.18 -2.12 -30.31
C ASN A 381 -2.52 -1.39 -30.35
N THR A 382 -3.56 -1.96 -29.73
CA THR A 382 -4.91 -1.38 -29.72
C THR A 382 -5.59 -1.53 -28.36
N VAL A 383 -6.50 -0.60 -28.07
CA VAL A 383 -7.37 -0.62 -26.88
C VAL A 383 -8.79 -0.45 -27.38
N THR A 384 -9.67 -1.38 -26.99
CA THR A 384 -11.10 -1.34 -27.32
C THR A 384 -11.89 -1.52 -26.02
N ALA A 385 -12.88 -0.65 -25.81
CA ALA A 385 -13.75 -0.72 -24.65
C ALA A 385 -15.16 -1.05 -25.14
N ASP A 386 -15.79 -2.04 -24.54
CA ASP A 386 -17.17 -2.45 -24.79
C ASP A 386 -18.01 -2.28 -23.51
N THR A 387 -19.29 -2.69 -23.56
CA THR A 387 -20.20 -2.61 -22.39
C THR A 387 -19.85 -3.60 -21.28
N THR A 388 -19.08 -4.64 -21.60
CA THR A 388 -18.73 -5.74 -20.69
C THR A 388 -17.33 -5.57 -20.07
N GLY A 389 -16.43 -4.81 -20.69
CA GLY A 389 -15.06 -4.61 -20.23
C GLY A 389 -14.15 -3.93 -21.26
N ILE A 390 -12.84 -4.05 -21.03
CA ILE A 390 -11.80 -3.43 -21.84
C ILE A 390 -10.86 -4.51 -22.36
N TRP A 391 -10.69 -4.54 -23.67
CA TRP A 391 -9.78 -5.41 -24.40
C TRP A 391 -8.55 -4.63 -24.87
N THR A 392 -7.38 -5.16 -24.56
CA THR A 392 -6.10 -4.64 -25.05
C THR A 392 -5.38 -5.69 -25.88
N GLU A 393 -4.89 -5.29 -27.05
CA GLU A 393 -4.14 -6.16 -27.95
C GLU A 393 -2.67 -5.75 -27.95
N TYR A 394 -1.78 -6.72 -27.82
CA TYR A 394 -0.33 -6.53 -27.80
C TYR A 394 0.32 -7.30 -28.93
N THR A 395 1.16 -6.62 -29.71
CA THR A 395 1.87 -7.23 -30.85
C THR A 395 3.33 -7.45 -30.53
N ARG A 396 3.87 -8.57 -31.03
CA ARG A 396 5.27 -8.93 -30.83
C ARG A 396 6.19 -7.92 -31.51
N HIS A 397 7.21 -7.46 -30.79
CA HIS A 397 8.33 -6.75 -31.40
C HIS A 397 9.52 -7.72 -31.55
N ASN A 398 10.02 -7.87 -32.77
CA ASN A 398 11.01 -8.90 -33.11
C ASN A 398 12.43 -8.35 -32.89
N THR A 399 13.14 -8.81 -31.85
CA THR A 399 14.50 -8.33 -31.51
C THR A 399 15.62 -9.28 -31.92
N GLY A 400 15.38 -10.19 -32.88
CA GLY A 400 16.40 -11.07 -33.44
C GLY A 400 15.93 -12.52 -33.65
N SER A 401 16.71 -13.29 -34.43
CA SER A 401 16.50 -14.72 -34.69
C SER A 401 17.03 -15.56 -33.51
N CYS A 402 16.23 -15.71 -32.47
CA CYS A 402 16.52 -16.62 -31.37
C CYS A 402 15.64 -17.87 -31.47
N VAL A 403 16.26 -19.06 -31.37
CA VAL A 403 15.52 -20.31 -31.22
C VAL A 403 14.88 -20.30 -29.84
N LYS A 404 13.54 -20.31 -29.78
CA LYS A 404 12.76 -20.35 -28.54
C LYS A 404 11.92 -21.63 -28.55
N PHE A 405 11.24 -21.97 -27.44
CA PHE A 405 10.29 -23.08 -27.47
C PHE A 405 9.25 -22.88 -28.60
N LYS A 406 8.93 -23.95 -29.34
CA LYS A 406 8.05 -23.92 -30.53
C LYS A 406 6.71 -23.19 -30.29
N ALA A 407 6.17 -23.23 -29.07
CA ALA A 407 4.95 -22.53 -28.71
C ALA A 407 5.13 -20.99 -28.71
N LEU A 408 6.26 -20.49 -28.18
CA LEU A 408 6.60 -19.06 -28.15
C LEU A 408 6.99 -18.52 -29.52
N GLU A 409 7.54 -19.35 -30.41
CA GLU A 409 7.80 -18.97 -31.80
C GLU A 409 6.51 -18.68 -32.57
N ARG A 410 5.42 -19.39 -32.25
CA ARG A 410 4.10 -19.22 -32.88
C ARG A 410 3.28 -18.07 -32.31
N LEU A 411 3.59 -17.60 -31.09
CA LEU A 411 2.85 -16.52 -30.44
C LEU A 411 3.19 -15.17 -31.10
N LYS A 412 2.19 -14.59 -31.78
CA LYS A 412 2.32 -13.32 -32.53
C LYS A 412 1.66 -12.13 -31.84
N ALA A 413 0.56 -12.39 -31.14
CA ALA A 413 -0.21 -11.38 -30.44
C ALA A 413 -0.73 -11.94 -29.11
N VAL A 414 -0.98 -11.05 -28.17
CA VAL A 414 -1.62 -11.34 -26.88
C VAL A 414 -2.81 -10.42 -26.72
N SER A 415 -3.98 -10.98 -26.42
CA SER A 415 -5.18 -10.23 -26.10
C SER A 415 -5.45 -10.34 -24.60
N VAL A 416 -5.62 -9.21 -23.93
CA VAL A 416 -5.91 -9.16 -22.49
C VAL A 416 -7.29 -8.55 -22.32
N TYR A 417 -8.16 -9.30 -21.64
CA TYR A 417 -9.45 -8.81 -21.20
C TYR A 417 -9.36 -8.33 -19.77
N SER A 418 -10.04 -7.23 -19.47
CA SER A 418 -10.09 -6.66 -18.14
C SER A 418 -11.46 -6.05 -17.87
N GLN A 419 -12.07 -6.43 -16.75
CA GLN A 419 -13.34 -5.84 -16.34
C GLN A 419 -13.14 -4.37 -15.96
N LYS A 420 -14.14 -3.54 -16.24
CA LYS A 420 -14.12 -2.13 -15.84
C LYS A 420 -14.30 -2.04 -14.33
N ILE A 421 -13.28 -1.59 -13.62
CA ILE A 421 -13.33 -1.41 -12.18
C ILE A 421 -13.89 -0.01 -11.91
N GLY A 422 -14.94 0.07 -11.08
CA GLY A 422 -15.47 1.35 -10.59
C GLY A 422 -14.53 1.99 -9.58
N PHE A 423 -14.59 3.31 -9.43
CA PHE A 423 -13.83 4.02 -8.40
C PHE A 423 -14.37 3.64 -7.01
N ASN A 424 -13.60 2.88 -6.23
CA ASN A 424 -13.82 2.69 -4.80
C ASN A 424 -12.59 3.21 -4.04
N THR A 425 -12.79 4.26 -3.23
CA THR A 425 -11.75 4.86 -2.37
C THR A 425 -11.17 3.87 -1.37
N GLU A 426 -11.97 2.93 -0.85
CA GLU A 426 -11.52 1.90 0.10
C GLU A 426 -10.50 0.93 -0.55
N GLN A 427 -10.64 0.65 -1.85
CA GLN A 427 -9.67 -0.18 -2.59
C GLN A 427 -8.36 0.54 -2.87
N MET A 428 -8.32 1.87 -2.69
CA MET A 428 -7.13 2.68 -2.90
C MET A 428 -6.30 2.93 -1.64
N GLU A 429 -6.93 2.87 -0.46
CA GLU A 429 -6.22 2.89 0.83
C GLU A 429 -5.39 1.61 1.02
N VAL A 430 -5.81 0.51 0.39
CA VAL A 430 -5.08 -0.77 0.35
C VAL A 430 -5.00 -1.28 -1.09
N PRO A 431 -3.97 -0.89 -1.87
CA PRO A 431 -3.79 -1.40 -3.21
C PRO A 431 -3.56 -2.91 -3.19
N ARG A 432 -4.48 -3.70 -3.77
CA ARG A 432 -4.34 -5.16 -3.93
C ARG A 432 -4.16 -5.54 -5.40
N ARG A 433 -3.32 -6.54 -5.70
CA ARG A 433 -3.39 -7.21 -7.01
C ARG A 433 -4.65 -8.06 -7.05
N ILE A 434 -5.42 -7.94 -8.12
CA ILE A 434 -6.52 -8.87 -8.40
C ILE A 434 -5.87 -10.20 -8.78
N THR A 435 -5.75 -11.10 -7.81
CA THR A 435 -5.47 -12.51 -8.08
C THR A 435 -6.81 -13.16 -8.41
N ASN A 436 -6.90 -13.87 -9.53
CA ASN A 436 -8.07 -14.69 -9.86
C ASN A 436 -8.12 -15.88 -8.90
N LEU A 437 -8.51 -15.62 -7.66
CA LEU A 437 -8.77 -16.62 -6.62
C LEU A 437 -10.00 -16.23 -5.80
N ALA A 438 -10.97 -15.55 -6.41
CA ALA A 438 -12.37 -15.54 -5.96
C ALA A 438 -13.25 -14.86 -7.02
N LEU A 439 -14.29 -15.54 -7.47
CA LEU A 439 -15.49 -14.86 -7.95
C LEU A 439 -15.97 -13.90 -6.85
N PRO A 440 -16.15 -12.59 -7.11
CA PRO A 440 -16.78 -11.73 -6.12
C PRO A 440 -18.26 -12.09 -6.01
N LEU A 441 -18.63 -12.82 -4.97
CA LEU A 441 -20.02 -12.84 -4.49
C LEU A 441 -20.30 -11.50 -3.80
N SER A 442 -20.32 -10.42 -4.58
CA SER A 442 -20.95 -9.16 -4.20
C SER A 442 -22.33 -9.14 -4.85
N ILE A 443 -23.32 -9.70 -4.14
CA ILE A 443 -24.73 -9.52 -4.50
C ILE A 443 -25.21 -8.29 -3.73
N SER A 444 -25.02 -7.12 -4.35
CA SER A 444 -25.68 -5.87 -3.94
C SER A 444 -27.16 -5.96 -4.31
N TRP A 445 -28.03 -6.11 -3.32
CA TRP A 445 -29.48 -5.99 -3.52
C TRP A 445 -29.87 -4.51 -3.48
N ARG A 446 -29.94 -3.87 -4.65
CA ARG A 446 -30.78 -2.69 -4.84
C ARG A 446 -31.77 -2.93 -5.99
N SER A 447 -33.03 -3.09 -5.60
CA SER A 447 -34.25 -2.76 -6.34
C SER A 447 -34.61 -3.52 -7.64
N THR A 448 -35.59 -4.40 -7.49
CA THR A 448 -36.83 -4.58 -8.30
C THR A 448 -36.85 -4.92 -9.80
N GLN A 449 -35.75 -5.24 -10.47
CA GLN A 449 -35.82 -5.59 -11.91
C GLN A 449 -35.25 -6.95 -12.33
N ILE A 450 -35.35 -7.99 -11.47
CA ILE A 450 -35.01 -9.39 -11.83
C ILE A 450 -36.09 -10.33 -11.30
N ARG A 451 -37.31 -10.22 -11.83
CA ARG A 451 -38.35 -11.27 -11.75
C ARG A 451 -38.75 -11.83 -13.12
N ARG A 452 -38.25 -11.26 -14.21
CA ARG A 452 -38.64 -11.66 -15.59
C ARG A 452 -37.57 -12.36 -16.41
N GLU A 453 -36.28 -12.28 -16.05
CA GLU A 453 -35.22 -12.94 -16.84
C GLU A 453 -34.68 -14.24 -16.23
N LEU A 454 -34.95 -14.51 -14.94
CA LEU A 454 -34.53 -15.77 -14.31
C LEU A 454 -35.38 -16.99 -14.75
N PHE A 455 -36.53 -16.75 -15.39
CA PHE A 455 -37.42 -17.82 -15.88
C PHE A 455 -37.09 -18.29 -17.30
N THR A 456 -36.29 -17.52 -18.06
CA THR A 456 -35.90 -17.86 -19.44
C THR A 456 -34.53 -18.52 -19.54
N PHE A 457 -33.71 -18.48 -18.49
CA PHE A 457 -32.35 -19.02 -18.52
C PHE A 457 -32.25 -20.50 -18.07
N LEU A 458 -33.30 -21.07 -17.48
CA LEU A 458 -33.32 -22.47 -17.04
C LEU A 458 -33.81 -23.46 -18.12
N SER A 459 -33.99 -23.03 -19.38
CA SER A 459 -34.41 -23.92 -20.47
C SER A 459 -33.32 -24.33 -21.47
N GLU A 460 -32.05 -23.88 -21.35
CA GLU A 460 -31.07 -24.09 -22.44
C GLU A 460 -29.66 -24.59 -22.04
N VAL A 461 -29.50 -25.38 -20.98
CA VAL A 461 -28.20 -26.05 -20.75
C VAL A 461 -28.38 -27.54 -20.43
N GLN A 462 -28.44 -28.36 -21.49
CA GLN A 462 -28.06 -29.78 -21.45
C GLN A 462 -26.79 -30.00 -22.29
N PHE A 463 -25.96 -30.89 -21.77
CA PHE A 463 -24.52 -31.10 -21.97
C PHE A 463 -24.09 -31.86 -23.25
N PHE A 464 -22.78 -31.76 -23.54
CA PHE A 464 -21.87 -32.67 -24.30
C PHE A 464 -22.03 -32.85 -25.82
N ARG A 465 -20.95 -32.56 -26.58
CA ARG A 465 -20.61 -33.29 -27.81
C ARG A 465 -19.12 -33.17 -28.20
N CYS A 466 -18.49 -34.34 -28.42
CA CYS A 466 -17.58 -34.65 -29.54
C CYS A 466 -17.17 -36.16 -29.46
N PRO A 467 -16.70 -36.83 -30.54
CA PRO A 467 -17.27 -36.96 -31.90
C PRO A 467 -17.16 -38.39 -32.49
N PHE A 468 -18.00 -38.80 -33.46
CA PHE A 468 -17.63 -39.49 -34.72
C PHE A 468 -18.86 -40.02 -35.51
N LEU A 469 -18.76 -39.87 -36.85
CA LEU A 469 -19.44 -40.58 -37.95
C LEU A 469 -20.88 -40.23 -38.36
N ALA A 470 -20.93 -39.61 -39.55
CA ALA A 470 -21.65 -40.02 -40.77
C ALA A 470 -23.20 -40.05 -40.80
N GLU A 471 -23.71 -39.16 -41.66
CA GLU A 471 -24.79 -39.32 -42.66
C GLU A 471 -26.22 -39.80 -42.32
N GLU A 472 -27.14 -39.12 -43.01
CA GLU A 472 -28.54 -39.44 -43.36
C GLU A 472 -29.72 -39.21 -42.37
N LYS A 473 -30.50 -38.17 -42.73
CA LYS A 473 -31.97 -38.13 -42.91
C LYS A 473 -32.86 -39.08 -42.08
N SER A 474 -33.78 -38.51 -41.28
CA SER A 474 -35.25 -38.68 -41.42
C SER A 474 -36.00 -38.42 -40.10
N LYS A 475 -37.29 -38.08 -40.24
CA LYS A 475 -38.25 -37.59 -39.24
C LYS A 475 -38.81 -38.71 -38.33
N MET A 476 -39.13 -38.33 -37.08
CA MET A 476 -40.35 -38.67 -36.31
C MET A 476 -40.65 -40.14 -35.95
N GLN A 477 -40.51 -40.50 -34.65
CA GLN A 477 -41.41 -41.31 -33.79
C GLN A 477 -40.65 -42.06 -32.65
N ILE A 478 -40.57 -41.52 -31.43
CA ILE A 478 -40.09 -42.26 -30.22
C ILE A 478 -40.95 -41.95 -28.98
N ALA A 479 -42.27 -41.84 -29.13
CA ALA A 479 -43.20 -41.66 -27.99
C ALA A 479 -44.10 -42.87 -27.74
N LYS A 480 -43.84 -44.02 -28.37
CA LYS A 480 -44.77 -45.17 -28.32
C LYS A 480 -44.18 -46.53 -27.93
N VAL A 481 -42.92 -46.62 -27.47
CA VAL A 481 -42.27 -47.93 -27.22
C VAL A 481 -41.88 -48.22 -25.76
N LEU A 482 -41.96 -47.27 -24.83
CA LEU A 482 -41.53 -47.53 -23.44
C LEU A 482 -42.61 -48.12 -22.49
N SER A 483 -43.76 -48.59 -22.98
CA SER A 483 -44.86 -49.04 -22.10
C SER A 483 -45.04 -50.56 -21.95
N LYS A 484 -44.08 -51.42 -22.32
CA LYS A 484 -44.30 -52.89 -22.29
C LYS A 484 -43.19 -53.77 -21.71
N SER A 485 -42.36 -53.27 -20.79
CA SER A 485 -41.39 -54.15 -20.08
C SER A 485 -41.48 -54.02 -18.56
N GLU A 486 -41.64 -55.17 -17.89
CA GLU A 486 -41.60 -55.35 -16.43
C GLU A 486 -40.33 -54.74 -15.81
N ALA A 487 -39.22 -54.74 -16.56
CA ALA A 487 -37.93 -54.19 -16.14
C ALA A 487 -37.92 -52.65 -16.08
N SER A 488 -38.65 -51.96 -16.96
CA SER A 488 -38.75 -50.50 -16.97
C SER A 488 -39.52 -49.95 -15.77
N ARG A 489 -40.56 -50.66 -15.32
CA ARG A 489 -41.31 -50.32 -14.10
C ARG A 489 -40.48 -50.50 -12.83
N ARG A 490 -39.60 -51.51 -12.78
CA ARG A 490 -38.67 -51.72 -11.66
C ARG A 490 -37.60 -50.63 -11.61
N LEU A 491 -37.06 -50.22 -12.77
CA LEU A 491 -36.08 -49.15 -12.84
C LEU A 491 -36.66 -47.79 -12.42
N LEU A 492 -37.89 -47.47 -12.84
CA LEU A 492 -38.59 -46.27 -12.41
C LEU A 492 -38.89 -46.29 -10.90
N SER A 493 -39.27 -47.45 -10.36
CA SER A 493 -39.51 -47.62 -8.92
C SER A 493 -38.22 -47.44 -8.12
N LEU A 494 -37.09 -47.94 -8.60
CA LEU A 494 -35.76 -47.77 -7.97
C LEU A 494 -35.31 -46.30 -7.99
N MET A 495 -35.55 -45.57 -9.10
CA MET A 495 -35.24 -44.15 -9.16
C MET A 495 -36.10 -43.32 -8.19
N ILE A 496 -37.38 -43.64 -8.05
CA ILE A 496 -38.27 -42.96 -7.09
C ILE A 496 -37.85 -43.26 -5.64
N ILE A 497 -37.47 -44.50 -5.33
CA ILE A 497 -36.98 -44.88 -3.98
C ILE A 497 -35.65 -44.17 -3.67
N SER A 498 -34.74 -44.09 -4.64
CA SER A 498 -33.47 -43.35 -4.49
C SER A 498 -33.70 -41.86 -4.24
N PHE A 499 -34.69 -41.26 -4.91
CA PHE A 499 -35.03 -39.85 -4.71
C PHE A 499 -35.66 -39.59 -3.33
N LEU A 500 -36.51 -40.50 -2.85
CA LEU A 500 -37.09 -40.44 -1.50
C LEU A 500 -36.05 -40.64 -0.39
N LEU A 501 -35.09 -41.55 -0.59
CA LEU A 501 -33.95 -41.73 0.34
C LEU A 501 -33.03 -40.50 0.37
N CYS A 502 -32.78 -39.87 -0.79
CA CYS A 502 -31.94 -38.68 -0.86
C CYS A 502 -32.61 -37.45 -0.21
N THR A 503 -33.91 -37.27 -0.44
CA THR A 503 -34.68 -36.17 0.18
C THR A 503 -34.85 -36.34 1.68
N THR A 504 -35.07 -37.56 2.16
CA THR A 504 -35.12 -37.86 3.61
C THR A 504 -33.74 -37.71 4.27
N TYR A 505 -32.66 -38.10 3.60
CA TYR A 505 -31.29 -37.84 4.08
C TYR A 505 -30.99 -36.34 4.18
N LEU A 506 -31.37 -35.53 3.18
CA LEU A 506 -31.22 -34.08 3.23
C LEU A 506 -32.04 -33.47 4.37
N LEU A 507 -33.32 -33.86 4.52
CA LEU A 507 -34.17 -33.40 5.62
C LEU A 507 -33.63 -33.79 7.00
N ALA A 508 -33.16 -35.02 7.17
CA ALA A 508 -32.52 -35.47 8.40
C ALA A 508 -31.22 -34.72 8.67
N SER A 509 -30.42 -34.44 7.63
CA SER A 509 -29.20 -33.62 7.76
C SER A 509 -29.51 -32.20 8.22
N PHE A 510 -30.59 -31.59 7.69
CA PHE A 510 -31.07 -30.27 8.12
C PHE A 510 -31.67 -30.25 9.53
N LEU A 511 -32.25 -31.36 10.00
CA LEU A 511 -32.85 -31.48 11.33
C LEU A 511 -31.85 -31.92 12.42
N ILE A 512 -30.75 -32.59 12.05
CA ILE A 512 -29.72 -33.14 12.96
C ILE A 512 -28.49 -32.21 13.07
N LEU A 513 -28.31 -31.26 12.14
CA LEU A 513 -27.34 -30.17 12.34
C LEU A 513 -27.74 -29.40 13.62
N PRO A 514 -26.90 -29.40 14.67
CA PRO A 514 -27.18 -28.62 15.87
C PRO A 514 -27.35 -27.18 15.39
N ARG A 515 -28.45 -26.52 15.79
CA ARG A 515 -28.73 -25.09 15.57
C ARG A 515 -27.39 -24.35 15.57
N THR A 516 -26.85 -24.07 14.40
CA THR A 516 -25.80 -23.08 14.30
C THR A 516 -26.53 -21.84 14.78
N LYS A 517 -26.15 -21.35 15.96
CA LYS A 517 -26.54 -20.02 16.37
C LYS A 517 -26.15 -19.15 15.20
N VAL A 518 -27.15 -18.71 14.45
CA VAL A 518 -27.03 -17.57 13.57
C VAL A 518 -26.62 -16.47 14.53
N ILE A 519 -25.31 -16.22 14.59
CA ILE A 519 -24.77 -15.02 15.19
C ILE A 519 -25.36 -13.94 14.29
N HIS A 520 -26.44 -13.32 14.76
CA HIS A 520 -26.93 -12.09 14.17
C HIS A 520 -25.77 -11.10 14.26
N PHE A 521 -25.04 -10.93 13.16
CA PHE A 521 -24.36 -9.67 12.87
C PHE A 521 -25.46 -8.65 12.58
N SER A 522 -26.17 -8.22 13.63
CA SER A 522 -26.76 -6.89 13.65
C SER A 522 -25.63 -5.91 13.94
N GLY A 523 -24.66 -5.84 13.01
CA GLY A 523 -23.80 -4.69 12.91
C GLY A 523 -24.63 -3.61 12.26
N SER A 524 -25.10 -2.65 13.07
CA SER A 524 -25.51 -1.36 12.56
C SER A 524 -24.45 -0.87 11.57
N LEU A 525 -24.87 -0.43 10.38
CA LEU A 525 -24.07 0.34 9.41
C LEU A 525 -23.82 1.78 9.94
N GLN A 526 -23.42 1.86 11.21
CA GLN A 526 -22.75 2.97 11.87
C GLN A 526 -21.54 2.34 12.58
N GLY A 527 -20.50 2.08 11.80
CA GLY A 527 -19.20 1.69 12.34
C GLY A 527 -18.52 2.91 12.94
N TRP A 528 -19.02 3.44 14.07
CA TRP A 528 -18.07 3.86 15.08
C TRP A 528 -17.48 2.55 15.62
N SER A 529 -16.40 2.08 14.99
CA SER A 529 -15.58 1.05 15.59
C SER A 529 -15.23 1.54 16.99
N SER A 530 -15.49 0.71 18.00
CA SER A 530 -15.00 1.03 19.35
C SER A 530 -13.49 1.27 19.23
N PRO A 531 -12.92 2.27 19.92
CA PRO A 531 -11.51 2.60 19.79
C PRO A 531 -10.64 1.35 19.93
N THR A 532 -9.70 1.15 19.02
CA THR A 532 -8.73 0.06 19.15
C THR A 532 -7.99 0.23 20.47
N THR A 533 -8.14 -0.75 21.35
CA THR A 533 -7.40 -0.89 22.61
C THR A 533 -6.37 -2.02 22.54
N LEU A 534 -5.48 -2.10 23.53
CA LEU A 534 -4.48 -3.17 23.65
C LEU A 534 -5.07 -4.58 23.62
N GLN A 535 -6.30 -4.74 24.09
CA GLN A 535 -6.97 -6.03 24.04
C GLN A 535 -7.03 -6.52 22.59
N HIS A 536 -7.40 -5.69 21.61
CA HIS A 536 -7.55 -6.12 20.21
C HIS A 536 -6.23 -6.50 19.49
N VAL A 537 -5.08 -6.41 20.17
CA VAL A 537 -3.76 -6.69 19.62
C VAL A 537 -3.20 -7.99 20.23
N VAL A 538 -2.66 -8.86 19.38
CA VAL A 538 -1.98 -10.10 19.81
C VAL A 538 -0.52 -10.08 19.37
N PHE A 539 0.37 -10.34 20.32
CA PHE A 539 1.82 -10.33 20.11
C PHE A 539 2.39 -11.74 19.85
N GLY A 540 3.16 -11.89 18.78
CA GLY A 540 3.98 -13.07 18.50
C GLY A 540 5.45 -12.70 18.57
N ILE A 541 6.11 -13.00 19.68
CA ILE A 541 7.52 -12.65 19.91
C ILE A 541 8.40 -13.84 19.54
N ALA A 542 9.35 -13.66 18.63
CA ALA A 542 10.29 -14.70 18.25
C ALA A 542 11.52 -14.68 19.16
N SER A 543 11.85 -15.82 19.77
CA SER A 543 13.05 -15.97 20.60
C SER A 543 13.67 -17.36 20.41
N SER A 544 14.76 -17.65 21.13
CA SER A 544 15.36 -18.97 21.17
C SER A 544 15.63 -19.40 22.61
N GLU A 545 15.66 -20.71 22.86
CA GLU A 545 15.96 -21.28 24.18
C GLU A 545 17.28 -20.73 24.76
N LYS A 546 18.26 -20.46 23.88
CA LYS A 546 19.57 -19.94 24.27
C LYS A 546 19.58 -18.44 24.57
N SER A 547 18.82 -17.64 23.81
CA SER A 547 18.81 -16.17 23.97
C SER A 547 17.84 -15.71 25.06
N TRP A 548 16.74 -16.45 25.25
CA TRP A 548 15.65 -16.08 26.15
C TRP A 548 16.08 -15.74 27.58
N PRO A 549 16.92 -16.53 28.28
CA PRO A 549 17.32 -16.21 29.66
C PRO A 549 18.02 -14.86 29.80
N SER A 550 18.74 -14.41 28.77
CA SER A 550 19.45 -13.12 28.77
C SER A 550 18.58 -11.95 28.30
N ARG A 551 17.57 -12.22 27.47
CA ARG A 551 16.75 -11.20 26.80
C ARG A 551 15.37 -11.01 27.41
N LYS A 552 14.91 -11.92 28.28
CA LYS A 552 13.61 -11.83 28.96
C LYS A 552 13.42 -10.51 29.73
N GLU A 553 14.51 -9.92 30.23
CA GLU A 553 14.48 -8.62 30.91
C GLU A 553 14.05 -7.48 30.00
N TYR A 554 14.41 -7.49 28.71
CA TYR A 554 13.95 -6.48 27.75
C TYR A 554 12.44 -6.56 27.56
N VAL A 555 11.92 -7.77 27.43
CA VAL A 555 10.48 -8.01 27.27
C VAL A 555 9.71 -7.63 28.54
N ARG A 556 10.27 -7.90 29.73
CA ARG A 556 9.66 -7.52 31.02
C ARG A 556 9.41 -6.01 31.16
N ILE A 557 10.25 -5.16 30.54
CA ILE A 557 10.16 -3.70 30.68
C ILE A 557 8.86 -3.14 30.07
N TRP A 558 8.39 -3.71 28.95
CA TRP A 558 7.25 -3.17 28.21
C TRP A 558 6.02 -4.08 28.22
N TRP A 559 6.16 -5.34 28.60
CA TRP A 559 5.03 -6.26 28.70
C TRP A 559 4.15 -5.89 29.88
N MET A 560 2.86 -5.66 29.62
CA MET A 560 1.84 -5.39 30.65
C MET A 560 1.01 -6.66 30.90
N PRO A 561 1.22 -7.34 32.04
CA PRO A 561 0.42 -8.50 32.43
C PRO A 561 -1.08 -8.17 32.46
N GLU A 562 -1.93 -9.17 32.22
CA GLU A 562 -3.40 -9.07 32.25
C GLU A 562 -4.04 -8.20 31.16
N GLU A 563 -3.34 -7.20 30.62
CA GLU A 563 -3.83 -6.35 29.52
C GLU A 563 -3.41 -6.87 28.13
N MET A 564 -2.17 -7.39 28.03
CA MET A 564 -1.58 -7.83 26.76
C MET A 564 -1.79 -9.33 26.54
N ARG A 565 -1.94 -9.69 25.27
CA ARG A 565 -2.22 -11.06 24.81
C ARG A 565 -1.17 -11.47 23.79
N GLY A 566 -0.66 -12.69 23.89
CA GLY A 566 0.42 -13.14 23.01
C GLY A 566 1.30 -14.20 23.64
N CYS A 567 2.37 -14.56 22.92
CA CYS A 567 3.30 -15.60 23.33
C CYS A 567 4.72 -15.30 22.85
N VAL A 568 5.71 -15.79 23.61
CA VAL A 568 7.10 -15.90 23.15
C VAL A 568 7.32 -17.30 22.60
N PHE A 569 7.73 -17.38 21.34
CA PHE A 569 7.90 -18.63 20.61
C PHE A 569 9.34 -19.12 20.65
N LEU A 570 9.55 -20.26 21.31
CA LEU A 570 10.83 -20.95 21.43
C LEU A 570 10.83 -22.28 20.65
N GLU A 571 12.02 -22.79 20.31
CA GLU A 571 12.16 -24.10 19.70
C GLU A 571 11.92 -25.27 20.68
N ARG A 572 12.07 -25.02 21.98
CA ARG A 572 11.79 -25.99 23.06
C ARG A 572 11.63 -25.26 24.40
N MET A 573 11.03 -25.95 25.36
CA MET A 573 10.94 -25.44 26.73
C MET A 573 12.33 -25.30 27.36
N PRO A 574 12.60 -24.20 28.10
CA PRO A 574 13.84 -24.05 28.86
C PRO A 574 13.98 -25.13 29.94
N PRO A 575 15.21 -25.59 30.27
CA PRO A 575 15.45 -26.64 31.27
C PRO A 575 14.91 -26.32 32.68
N ASN A 576 14.82 -25.03 33.04
CA ASN A 576 14.27 -24.52 34.30
C ASN A 576 12.79 -24.09 34.18
N GLY A 577 12.04 -24.63 33.21
CA GLY A 577 10.72 -24.15 32.77
C GLY A 577 9.61 -24.09 33.84
N THR A 578 9.83 -24.58 35.05
CA THR A 578 8.93 -24.43 36.20
C THR A 578 9.21 -23.19 37.07
N LEU A 579 10.43 -22.62 37.02
CA LEU A 579 10.80 -21.41 37.79
C LEU A 579 10.49 -20.10 37.03
N ASP A 580 10.50 -20.11 35.70
CA ASP A 580 10.07 -18.93 34.91
C ASP A 580 8.53 -18.80 34.84
N GLN A 581 7.76 -19.87 35.10
CA GLN A 581 6.33 -19.75 35.43
C GLN A 581 6.10 -19.15 36.83
N ALA A 582 7.12 -19.19 37.70
CA ALA A 582 7.09 -18.60 39.05
C ALA A 582 7.50 -17.12 39.08
N ASP A 583 7.87 -16.51 37.95
CA ASP A 583 8.10 -15.06 37.79
C ASP A 583 6.75 -14.29 37.72
N ASN A 584 5.87 -14.57 38.69
CA ASN A 584 4.71 -13.78 39.15
C ASN A 584 3.88 -13.02 38.08
N GLY A 585 3.64 -13.63 36.91
CA GLY A 585 2.83 -13.05 35.84
C GLY A 585 3.46 -11.88 35.07
N SER A 586 4.70 -11.48 35.39
CA SER A 586 5.37 -10.30 34.80
C SER A 586 5.86 -10.49 33.35
N LEU A 587 5.89 -11.73 32.86
CA LEU A 587 6.38 -12.09 31.53
C LEU A 587 5.26 -12.69 30.66
N PRO A 588 5.37 -12.57 29.33
CA PRO A 588 4.47 -13.26 28.42
C PRO A 588 4.60 -14.79 28.53
N PRO A 589 3.53 -15.55 28.23
CA PRO A 589 3.59 -17.00 28.23
C PRO A 589 4.54 -17.51 27.14
N ILE A 590 5.18 -18.64 27.41
CA ILE A 590 6.08 -19.33 26.48
C ILE A 590 5.27 -20.32 25.64
N CYS A 591 5.33 -20.16 24.32
CA CYS A 591 4.80 -21.09 23.33
C CYS A 591 5.96 -21.87 22.68
N VAL A 592 5.78 -23.16 22.43
CA VAL A 592 6.77 -23.99 21.71
C VAL A 592 6.35 -24.10 20.26
N SER A 593 7.21 -23.66 19.35
CA SER A 593 6.97 -23.81 17.91
C SER A 593 7.01 -25.28 17.50
N GLU A 594 6.19 -25.61 16.51
CA GLU A 594 6.13 -26.95 15.94
C GLU A 594 7.35 -27.28 15.07
N ASP A 595 7.54 -28.58 14.76
CA ASP A 595 8.65 -29.03 13.93
C ASP A 595 8.56 -28.51 12.48
N THR A 596 9.67 -27.92 12.03
CA THR A 596 9.83 -27.33 10.69
C THR A 596 10.79 -28.12 9.81
N SER A 597 11.24 -29.30 10.26
CA SER A 597 12.17 -30.18 9.52
C SER A 597 11.71 -30.55 8.10
N ARG A 598 10.39 -30.55 7.86
CA ARG A 598 9.78 -30.81 6.55
C ARG A 598 10.13 -29.75 5.49
N PHE A 599 10.48 -28.53 5.90
CA PHE A 599 10.79 -27.45 4.98
C PHE A 599 12.26 -27.47 4.59
N ARG A 600 12.52 -27.43 3.28
CA ARG A 600 13.88 -27.36 2.77
C ARG A 600 14.48 -25.97 3.02
N TYR A 601 15.73 -25.92 3.46
CA TYR A 601 16.51 -24.69 3.56
C TYR A 601 17.73 -24.78 2.63
N THR A 602 17.85 -23.88 1.65
CA THR A 602 18.89 -23.95 0.60
C THR A 602 19.82 -22.74 0.57
N TYR A 603 19.65 -21.76 1.46
CA TYR A 603 20.53 -20.60 1.52
C TYR A 603 21.92 -21.00 2.03
N ARG A 604 22.96 -20.78 1.22
CA ARG A 604 24.32 -21.32 1.46
C ARG A 604 25.24 -20.40 2.26
N ASN A 605 24.92 -19.11 2.41
CA ASN A 605 25.84 -18.11 2.95
C ASN A 605 25.60 -17.82 4.45
N GLY A 606 25.60 -18.86 5.29
CA GLY A 606 25.56 -18.71 6.76
C GLY A 606 24.18 -18.42 7.36
N GLY A 607 23.09 -18.69 6.65
CA GLY A 607 21.74 -18.59 7.20
C GLY A 607 21.33 -19.84 7.99
N LEU A 608 20.42 -19.68 8.94
CA LEU A 608 19.97 -20.74 9.84
C LEU A 608 18.57 -21.26 9.45
N PRO A 609 18.32 -22.58 9.47
CA PRO A 609 16.99 -23.15 9.27
C PRO A 609 15.94 -22.64 10.27
N SER A 610 16.37 -22.15 11.44
CA SER A 610 15.49 -21.51 12.43
C SER A 610 14.71 -20.32 11.88
N ALA A 611 15.17 -19.67 10.81
CA ALA A 611 14.43 -18.61 10.13
C ALA A 611 13.06 -19.07 9.58
N ILE A 612 12.91 -20.35 9.24
CA ILE A 612 11.62 -20.92 8.80
C ILE A 612 10.66 -21.00 9.99
N ARG A 613 11.15 -21.46 11.15
CA ARG A 613 10.37 -21.47 12.40
C ARG A 613 9.92 -20.06 12.78
N VAL A 614 10.83 -19.08 12.73
CA VAL A 614 10.50 -17.68 13.03
C VAL A 614 9.41 -17.14 12.09
N ALA A 615 9.48 -17.44 10.78
CA ALA A 615 8.39 -17.07 9.86
C ALA A 615 7.06 -17.75 10.23
N ARG A 616 7.11 -19.01 10.70
CA ARG A 616 5.93 -19.79 11.06
C ARG A 616 5.22 -19.30 12.34
N VAL A 617 5.89 -18.51 13.18
CA VAL A 617 5.29 -17.80 14.33
C VAL A 617 4.05 -17.01 13.92
N VAL A 618 3.99 -16.50 12.68
CA VAL A 618 2.79 -15.84 12.15
C VAL A 618 1.58 -16.78 12.15
N SER A 619 1.72 -17.97 11.56
CA SER A 619 0.63 -18.95 11.55
C SER A 619 0.33 -19.53 12.93
N GLU A 620 1.35 -19.72 13.77
CA GLU A 620 1.20 -20.29 15.11
C GLU A 620 0.45 -19.32 16.04
N THR A 621 0.79 -18.03 16.00
CA THR A 621 0.07 -16.97 16.74
C THR A 621 -1.40 -16.88 16.32
N VAL A 622 -1.68 -16.99 15.01
CA VAL A 622 -3.06 -16.97 14.49
C VAL A 622 -3.84 -18.23 14.93
N ALA A 623 -3.16 -19.36 15.11
CA ALA A 623 -3.74 -20.62 15.56
C ALA A 623 -4.12 -20.62 17.05
N LEU A 624 -3.57 -19.72 17.87
CA LEU A 624 -4.00 -19.52 19.27
C LEU A 624 -5.47 -19.09 19.39
N ASN A 625 -6.06 -18.57 18.30
CA ASN A 625 -7.48 -18.29 18.16
C ASN A 625 -8.09 -17.43 19.30
N HIS A 626 -7.39 -16.37 19.69
CA HIS A 626 -7.91 -15.39 20.64
C HIS A 626 -9.19 -14.72 20.12
N PRO A 627 -10.17 -14.41 21.00
CA PRO A 627 -11.38 -13.70 20.61
C PRO A 627 -11.12 -12.20 20.42
N ASP A 628 -11.89 -11.58 19.52
CA ASP A 628 -11.92 -10.13 19.29
C ASP A 628 -10.54 -9.52 18.97
N VAL A 629 -9.85 -10.12 18.00
CA VAL A 629 -8.54 -9.65 17.52
C VAL A 629 -8.72 -8.83 16.26
N ARG A 630 -8.08 -7.67 16.22
CA ARG A 630 -8.02 -6.78 15.06
C ARG A 630 -6.64 -6.77 14.41
N TRP A 631 -5.58 -6.89 15.24
CA TRP A 631 -4.20 -6.79 14.79
C TRP A 631 -3.32 -7.88 15.40
N PHE A 632 -2.42 -8.42 14.58
CA PHE A 632 -1.32 -9.27 15.01
C PHE A 632 -0.01 -8.52 14.87
N VAL A 633 0.79 -8.46 15.92
CA VAL A 633 2.07 -7.75 15.96
C VAL A 633 3.18 -8.75 16.23
N PHE A 634 4.24 -8.66 15.44
CA PHE A 634 5.38 -9.57 15.50
C PHE A 634 6.65 -8.78 15.74
N GLY A 635 7.58 -9.35 16.50
CA GLY A 635 8.89 -8.77 16.79
C GLY A 635 9.82 -9.79 17.42
N ASP A 636 11.07 -9.39 17.62
CA ASP A 636 12.11 -10.24 18.22
C ASP A 636 12.19 -10.01 19.74
N ASP A 637 12.94 -10.85 20.44
CA ASP A 637 13.17 -10.75 21.90
C ASP A 637 14.08 -9.59 22.33
N ASP A 638 14.69 -8.88 21.37
CA ASP A 638 15.41 -7.62 21.56
C ASP A 638 14.67 -6.39 20.99
N THR A 639 13.40 -6.56 20.60
CA THR A 639 12.53 -5.45 20.20
C THR A 639 11.79 -4.87 21.42
N LEU A 640 11.81 -3.55 21.57
CA LEU A 640 11.02 -2.82 22.57
C LEU A 640 9.79 -2.20 21.90
N PHE A 641 8.60 -2.64 22.30
CA PHE A 641 7.35 -2.02 21.86
C PHE A 641 6.89 -0.96 22.86
N PHE A 642 6.30 0.12 22.35
CA PHE A 642 5.58 1.12 23.14
C PHE A 642 4.08 0.89 22.94
N PRO A 643 3.39 0.11 23.82
CA PRO A 643 2.10 -0.47 23.46
C PRO A 643 1.00 0.57 23.22
N GLU A 644 0.97 1.66 24.01
CA GLU A 644 0.02 2.77 23.80
C GLU A 644 0.23 3.44 22.43
N ASN A 645 1.48 3.76 22.08
CA ASN A 645 1.83 4.39 20.80
C ASN A 645 1.51 3.45 19.62
N LEU A 646 1.76 2.15 19.78
CA LEU A 646 1.46 1.14 18.78
C LEU A 646 -0.03 1.05 18.52
N VAL A 647 -0.85 0.94 19.58
CA VAL A 647 -2.32 0.92 19.46
C VAL A 647 -2.83 2.20 18.79
N LYS A 648 -2.30 3.35 19.20
CA LYS A 648 -2.64 4.64 18.59
C LYS A 648 -2.27 4.69 17.11
N THR A 649 -1.11 4.14 16.74
CA THR A 649 -0.67 4.04 15.34
C THR A 649 -1.59 3.14 14.52
N LEU A 650 -1.93 1.96 15.05
CA LEU A 650 -2.84 1.01 14.38
C LEU A 650 -4.26 1.54 14.27
N SER A 651 -4.69 2.43 15.17
CA SER A 651 -6.02 3.07 15.10
C SER A 651 -6.20 4.00 13.89
N LYS A 652 -5.11 4.35 13.19
CA LYS A 652 -5.17 5.09 11.92
C LYS A 652 -5.84 4.28 10.79
N TYR A 653 -5.79 2.95 10.88
CA TYR A 653 -6.11 2.03 9.80
C TYR A 653 -7.41 1.27 10.07
N ASP A 654 -8.16 0.99 9.00
CA ASP A 654 -9.35 0.12 9.08
C ASP A 654 -8.93 -1.35 9.23
N ASP A 655 -9.21 -1.93 10.40
CA ASP A 655 -8.88 -3.32 10.70
C ASP A 655 -9.62 -4.37 9.86
N GLY A 656 -10.68 -3.97 9.14
CA GLY A 656 -11.39 -4.82 8.17
C GLY A 656 -10.65 -4.99 6.84
N LEU A 657 -9.68 -4.13 6.53
CA LEU A 657 -8.89 -4.20 5.30
C LEU A 657 -7.59 -5.02 5.50
N TRP A 658 -6.84 -5.27 4.43
CA TRP A 658 -5.65 -6.13 4.45
C TRP A 658 -4.40 -5.26 4.54
N TYR A 659 -3.92 -5.03 5.74
CA TYR A 659 -2.76 -4.19 5.98
C TYR A 659 -1.55 -5.02 6.39
N TYR A 660 -0.41 -4.73 5.75
CA TYR A 660 0.91 -5.16 6.18
C TYR A 660 1.72 -3.90 6.52
N ILE A 661 1.91 -3.65 7.81
CA ILE A 661 2.45 -2.40 8.34
C ILE A 661 3.82 -2.63 8.95
N GLY A 662 4.78 -1.80 8.60
CA GLY A 662 6.12 -1.80 9.19
C GLY A 662 7.06 -0.85 8.44
N THR A 663 8.36 -1.00 8.65
CA THR A 663 9.37 -0.18 7.97
C THR A 663 10.43 -1.03 7.28
N ASN A 664 11.07 -0.47 6.27
CA ASN A 664 12.34 -0.97 5.75
C ASN A 664 13.51 -0.62 6.71
N SER A 665 14.67 -1.22 6.50
CA SER A 665 15.86 -0.96 7.31
C SER A 665 16.43 0.42 7.03
N GLU A 666 17.01 1.10 8.01
CA GLU A 666 17.70 2.37 7.81
C GLU A 666 19.05 2.20 7.10
N SER A 667 19.58 0.96 7.02
CA SER A 667 20.76 0.63 6.21
C SER A 667 20.41 0.38 4.74
N PHE A 668 21.03 1.16 3.84
CA PHE A 668 20.91 1.00 2.39
C PHE A 668 21.29 -0.41 1.93
N ALA A 669 22.37 -0.98 2.48
CA ALA A 669 22.85 -2.30 2.08
C ALA A 669 21.82 -3.40 2.38
N GLN A 670 21.14 -3.31 3.52
CA GLN A 670 20.12 -4.29 3.92
C GLN A 670 18.92 -4.24 2.98
N ASN A 671 18.42 -3.03 2.66
CA ASN A 671 17.30 -2.85 1.72
C ASN A 671 17.65 -3.33 0.31
N LYS A 672 18.86 -2.98 -0.17
CA LYS A 672 19.36 -3.43 -1.47
C LYS A 672 19.51 -4.95 -1.54
N GLN A 673 19.99 -5.59 -0.47
CA GLN A 673 20.25 -7.03 -0.43
C GLN A 673 18.97 -7.84 -0.27
N PHE A 674 18.00 -7.36 0.52
CA PHE A 674 16.78 -8.09 0.85
C PHE A 674 15.57 -7.55 0.08
N SER A 675 15.02 -6.42 0.49
CA SER A 675 13.99 -5.72 -0.27
C SER A 675 13.71 -4.33 0.32
N TYR A 676 13.31 -3.38 -0.54
CA TYR A 676 12.70 -2.11 -0.11
C TYR A 676 11.20 -2.25 0.23
N GLU A 677 10.57 -3.38 -0.08
CA GLU A 677 9.14 -3.66 0.15
C GLU A 677 8.91 -4.69 1.27
N MET A 678 9.90 -4.86 2.17
CA MET A 678 9.88 -5.80 3.29
C MET A 678 9.92 -5.04 4.61
N ALA A 679 9.00 -5.36 5.52
CA ALA A 679 9.15 -4.95 6.92
C ALA A 679 10.23 -5.82 7.58
N PHE A 680 11.22 -5.19 8.19
CA PHE A 680 12.27 -5.91 8.91
C PHE A 680 11.79 -6.32 10.30
N GLY A 681 11.88 -7.62 10.61
CA GLY A 681 11.32 -8.24 11.82
C GLY A 681 11.90 -7.67 13.12
N GLY A 682 13.16 -7.26 13.11
CA GLY A 682 13.80 -6.65 14.28
C GLY A 682 13.21 -5.29 14.68
N ALA A 683 12.59 -4.54 13.74
CA ALA A 683 11.81 -3.34 14.08
C ALA A 683 10.40 -3.68 14.60
N GLY A 684 9.95 -4.90 14.32
CA GLY A 684 8.58 -5.34 14.42
C GLY A 684 7.73 -4.98 13.20
N PHE A 685 6.62 -5.70 13.02
CA PHE A 685 5.62 -5.42 11.99
C PHE A 685 4.22 -5.84 12.46
N ALA A 686 3.18 -5.28 11.86
CA ALA A 686 1.79 -5.58 12.17
C ALA A 686 1.03 -6.08 10.92
N ILE A 687 0.12 -7.02 11.13
CA ILE A 687 -0.77 -7.57 10.10
C ILE A 687 -2.21 -7.47 10.61
N SER A 688 -3.13 -6.99 9.77
CA SER A 688 -4.56 -6.96 10.11
C SER A 688 -5.14 -8.37 10.21
N TYR A 689 -6.15 -8.55 11.07
CA TYR A 689 -6.79 -9.85 11.32
C TYR A 689 -7.21 -10.62 10.05
N PRO A 690 -7.94 -10.03 9.08
CA PRO A 690 -8.38 -10.77 7.89
C PRO A 690 -7.19 -11.20 7.01
N LEU A 691 -6.14 -10.39 6.91
CA LEU A 691 -4.93 -10.75 6.17
C LEU A 691 -4.16 -11.86 6.88
N ALA A 692 -4.03 -11.78 8.21
CA ALA A 692 -3.33 -12.78 9.00
C ALA A 692 -3.99 -14.18 8.89
N LYS A 693 -5.33 -14.25 8.88
CA LYS A 693 -6.07 -15.50 8.67
C LYS A 693 -5.82 -16.12 7.30
N VAL A 694 -5.83 -15.30 6.24
CA VAL A 694 -5.52 -15.77 4.88
C VAL A 694 -4.06 -16.21 4.78
N LEU A 695 -3.13 -15.38 5.26
CA LEU A 695 -1.70 -15.68 5.24
C LEU A 695 -1.41 -16.99 5.97
N ALA A 696 -1.96 -17.19 7.18
CA ALA A 696 -1.77 -18.42 7.95
C ALA A 696 -2.23 -19.68 7.18
N SER A 697 -3.31 -19.57 6.39
CA SER A 697 -3.82 -20.70 5.60
C SER A 697 -2.93 -21.09 4.41
N VAL A 698 -2.16 -20.14 3.86
CA VAL A 698 -1.29 -20.37 2.68
C VAL A 698 0.20 -20.46 3.02
N LEU A 699 0.59 -20.05 4.23
CA LEU A 699 1.98 -19.82 4.63
C LEU A 699 2.85 -21.06 4.42
N ASP A 700 2.43 -22.24 4.88
CA ASP A 700 3.21 -23.47 4.72
C ASP A 700 3.51 -23.79 3.25
N SER A 701 2.52 -23.65 2.36
CA SER A 701 2.74 -23.87 0.93
C SER A 701 3.72 -22.86 0.35
N CYS A 702 3.68 -21.62 0.83
CA CYS A 702 4.56 -20.54 0.41
C CYS A 702 5.99 -20.76 0.91
N LEU A 703 6.18 -21.13 2.18
CA LEU A 703 7.49 -21.43 2.77
C LEU A 703 8.22 -22.53 1.96
N ALA A 704 7.48 -23.52 1.46
CA ALA A 704 8.04 -24.57 0.59
C ALA A 704 8.53 -24.04 -0.77
N ARG A 705 7.96 -22.94 -1.30
CA ARG A 705 8.37 -22.29 -2.56
C ARG A 705 9.62 -21.40 -2.41
N TYR A 706 9.89 -20.90 -1.20
CA TYR A 706 11.01 -19.99 -0.91
C TYR A 706 12.11 -20.58 0.00
N PRO A 707 12.66 -21.78 -0.31
CA PRO A 707 13.71 -22.39 0.51
C PRO A 707 15.05 -21.63 0.45
N HIS A 708 15.23 -20.80 -0.59
CA HIS A 708 16.45 -20.08 -0.89
C HIS A 708 16.54 -18.69 -0.24
N LEU A 709 15.48 -18.19 0.40
CA LEU A 709 15.53 -16.90 1.09
C LEU A 709 16.34 -17.00 2.39
N PHE A 710 16.95 -15.91 2.82
CA PHE A 710 17.82 -15.88 4.00
C PHE A 710 17.00 -15.95 5.30
N GLY A 711 16.28 -14.87 5.63
CA GLY A 711 15.58 -14.69 6.91
C GLY A 711 14.08 -15.00 6.85
N SER A 712 13.43 -14.89 8.01
CA SER A 712 11.97 -15.01 8.17
C SER A 712 11.23 -13.94 7.39
N ASP A 713 11.70 -12.71 7.49
CA ASP A 713 10.99 -11.51 7.04
C ASP A 713 10.84 -11.50 5.52
N GLY A 714 11.90 -11.89 4.82
CA GLY A 714 11.88 -12.04 3.36
C GLY A 714 10.90 -13.10 2.90
N ARG A 715 10.67 -14.15 3.70
CA ARG A 715 9.66 -15.17 3.39
C ARG A 715 8.25 -14.63 3.60
N ILE A 716 8.01 -13.92 4.70
CA ILE A 716 6.71 -13.28 4.95
C ILE A 716 6.39 -12.27 3.85
N GLN A 717 7.36 -11.42 3.47
CA GLN A 717 7.20 -10.48 2.36
C GLN A 717 6.91 -11.19 1.04
N ALA A 718 7.61 -12.28 0.73
CA ALA A 718 7.36 -13.04 -0.50
C ALA A 718 5.93 -13.63 -0.52
N CYS A 719 5.45 -14.18 0.60
CA CYS A 719 4.09 -14.70 0.71
C CYS A 719 3.02 -13.61 0.62
N LEU A 720 3.27 -12.45 1.22
CA LEU A 720 2.37 -11.29 1.12
C LEU A 720 2.33 -10.72 -0.30
N ALA A 721 3.47 -10.72 -1.00
CA ALA A 721 3.54 -10.33 -2.41
C ALA A 721 2.71 -11.27 -3.30
N GLU A 722 2.68 -12.58 -3.01
CA GLU A 722 1.80 -13.55 -3.69
C GLU A 722 0.31 -13.28 -3.46
N LEU A 723 -0.06 -12.76 -2.28
CA LEU A 723 -1.41 -12.28 -1.99
C LEU A 723 -1.71 -10.90 -2.60
N GLY A 724 -0.73 -10.29 -3.26
CA GLY A 724 -0.88 -8.98 -3.89
C GLY A 724 -0.85 -7.80 -2.92
N ILE A 725 -0.26 -7.98 -1.73
CA ILE A 725 -0.15 -6.94 -0.69
C ILE A 725 1.26 -6.37 -0.68
N SER A 726 1.36 -5.04 -0.71
CA SER A 726 2.61 -4.28 -0.53
C SER A 726 2.77 -3.78 0.90
N LEU A 727 3.99 -3.43 1.28
CA LEU A 727 4.28 -2.83 2.58
C LEU A 727 3.64 -1.43 2.68
N THR A 728 2.85 -1.23 3.73
CA THR A 728 2.44 0.09 4.22
C THR A 728 3.52 0.60 5.16
N HIS A 729 4.23 1.63 4.73
CA HIS A 729 5.37 2.17 5.47
C HIS A 729 4.88 3.01 6.65
N GLU A 730 5.28 2.62 7.86
CA GLU A 730 5.07 3.38 9.09
C GLU A 730 6.41 3.70 9.73
N PRO A 731 6.88 4.97 9.66
CA PRO A 731 8.18 5.36 10.16
C PRO A 731 8.39 5.11 11.66
N GLY A 732 7.33 4.89 12.45
CA GLY A 732 7.44 4.63 13.89
C GLY A 732 7.96 3.24 14.26
N PHE A 733 8.02 2.30 13.32
CA PHE A 733 8.79 1.07 13.48
C PHE A 733 10.24 1.40 13.14
N HIS A 734 11.20 1.06 14.00
CA HIS A 734 12.60 1.46 13.84
C HIS A 734 13.54 0.29 14.08
N GLN A 735 14.63 0.24 13.31
CA GLN A 735 15.87 -0.41 13.75
C GLN A 735 16.92 0.63 14.18
N ALA A 736 16.81 1.89 13.74
CA ALA A 736 17.63 3.03 14.16
C ALA A 736 16.91 4.38 13.91
N LEU A 737 17.10 5.38 14.77
CA LEU A 737 16.49 6.71 14.61
C LEU A 737 17.37 7.67 13.80
N ARG A 738 16.76 8.68 13.16
CA ARG A 738 17.44 9.84 12.56
C ARG A 738 18.32 10.50 13.63
N THR A 739 19.63 10.34 13.51
CA THR A 739 20.54 10.71 14.59
C THR A 739 21.87 11.20 14.04
N LEU A 740 22.51 12.06 14.84
CA LEU A 740 23.97 12.22 14.80
C LEU A 740 24.60 10.83 14.72
N GLU A 741 25.57 10.64 13.83
CA GLU A 741 26.22 9.34 13.55
C GLU A 741 26.96 8.79 14.78
N THR A 742 26.19 8.31 15.75
CA THR A 742 26.61 7.70 17.03
C THR A 742 26.50 6.18 16.98
N TYR A 743 25.95 5.66 15.89
CA TYR A 743 25.72 4.25 15.58
C TYR A 743 26.69 3.80 14.49
N GLN A 744 26.90 2.48 14.42
CA GLN A 744 27.80 1.87 13.44
C GLN A 744 27.07 0.74 12.73
N PRO A 745 27.33 0.54 11.43
CA PRO A 745 26.74 -0.58 10.72
C PRO A 745 27.29 -1.89 11.28
N TRP A 746 26.45 -2.93 11.28
CA TRP A 746 26.82 -4.29 11.69
C TRP A 746 28.04 -4.84 10.93
N LYS A 747 28.30 -4.36 9.70
CA LYS A 747 29.45 -4.74 8.87
C LYS A 747 30.28 -3.51 8.53
N LYS A 748 31.53 -3.46 9.02
CA LYS A 748 32.51 -2.41 8.73
C LYS A 748 33.50 -2.85 7.65
N ASN A 749 32.98 -3.10 6.46
CA ASN A 749 33.81 -3.58 5.33
C ASN A 749 34.03 -2.49 4.27
N GLY A 750 33.69 -1.22 4.56
CA GLY A 750 33.65 -0.15 3.57
C GLY A 750 32.55 -0.32 2.52
N GLY A 751 32.37 0.71 1.68
CA GLY A 751 31.51 0.63 0.50
C GLY A 751 30.03 0.83 0.82
N ILE A 752 29.15 -0.07 0.35
CA ILE A 752 27.69 0.10 0.51
C ILE A 752 27.18 -0.14 1.93
N HIS A 753 27.97 -0.82 2.77
CA HIS A 753 27.56 -1.20 4.13
C HIS A 753 27.58 -0.04 5.13
N GLU A 754 28.20 1.08 4.77
CA GLU A 754 28.27 2.31 5.58
C GLU A 754 27.24 3.36 5.15
N LEU A 755 26.37 3.01 4.20
CA LEU A 755 25.35 3.89 3.64
C LEU A 755 24.01 3.70 4.36
N TYR A 756 23.29 4.81 4.50
CA TYR A 756 22.01 4.89 5.20
C TYR A 756 20.93 5.49 4.31
N ASP A 757 19.70 5.04 4.49
CA ASP A 757 18.50 5.54 3.80
C ASP A 757 17.78 6.63 4.61
N VAL A 758 18.52 7.31 5.48
CA VAL A 758 18.06 8.40 6.34
C VAL A 758 19.06 9.53 6.32
N ASP A 759 18.60 10.77 6.56
CA ASP A 759 19.50 11.91 6.69
C ASP A 759 20.39 11.74 7.93
N THR A 760 21.70 11.64 7.71
CA THR A 760 22.69 11.57 8.80
C THR A 760 23.46 12.88 8.93
N LEU A 761 23.87 13.17 10.17
CA LEU A 761 24.78 14.28 10.46
C LEU A 761 26.02 13.72 11.14
N SER A 762 27.16 13.82 10.44
CA SER A 762 28.43 13.37 11.00
C SER A 762 28.83 14.20 12.23
N LEU A 763 29.42 13.52 13.21
CA LEU A 763 29.95 14.17 14.41
C LEU A 763 31.12 15.07 14.05
N HIS A 764 31.12 16.31 14.57
CA HIS A 764 32.26 17.19 14.43
C HIS A 764 33.51 16.53 15.07
N PRO A 765 34.69 16.54 14.41
CA PRO A 765 35.88 15.86 14.92
C PRO A 765 36.33 16.40 16.29
N ASP A 766 36.32 17.72 16.44
CA ASP A 766 36.52 18.39 17.74
C ASP A 766 35.29 18.18 18.65
N PRO A 767 35.44 17.49 19.80
CA PRO A 767 34.37 17.30 20.77
C PRO A 767 33.76 18.61 21.28
N CYS A 768 34.57 19.66 21.45
CA CYS A 768 34.13 20.95 21.98
C CYS A 768 33.16 21.69 21.03
N ARG A 769 33.18 21.34 19.74
CA ARG A 769 32.26 21.87 18.72
C ARG A 769 31.03 21.00 18.50
N ARG A 770 30.92 19.86 19.19
CA ARG A 770 29.69 19.05 19.17
C ARG A 770 28.60 19.73 20.00
N PRO A 771 27.31 19.51 19.65
CA PRO A 771 26.19 19.94 20.47
C PRO A 771 26.31 19.38 21.90
N THR A 772 25.91 20.17 22.89
CA THR A 772 25.83 19.69 24.28
C THR A 772 24.58 18.84 24.43
N VAL A 773 24.71 17.63 25.00
CA VAL A 773 23.62 16.68 25.14
C VAL A 773 23.21 16.57 26.60
N PHE A 774 21.91 16.73 26.86
CA PHE A 774 21.30 16.55 28.18
C PHE A 774 20.45 15.29 28.16
N PHE A 775 20.66 14.39 29.13
CA PHE A 775 19.95 13.12 29.22
C PHE A 775 18.82 13.21 30.23
N LEU A 776 17.71 12.52 29.94
CA LEU A 776 16.57 12.44 30.84
C LEU A 776 17.00 11.87 32.20
N ASP A 777 16.76 12.64 33.26
CA ASP A 777 17.11 12.30 34.64
C ASP A 777 15.87 11.93 35.46
N SER A 778 14.81 12.72 35.37
CA SER A 778 13.55 12.45 36.09
C SER A 778 12.34 13.07 35.39
N VAL A 779 11.17 12.47 35.65
CA VAL A 779 9.86 12.95 35.19
C VAL A 779 8.93 13.01 36.40
N SER A 780 8.20 14.11 36.55
CA SER A 780 7.23 14.31 37.64
C SER A 780 5.98 14.99 37.10
N SER A 781 4.80 14.61 37.60
CA SER A 781 3.58 15.38 37.37
C SER A 781 3.60 16.64 38.23
N ALA A 782 3.41 17.79 37.61
CA ALA A 782 3.21 19.09 38.26
C ALA A 782 1.74 19.53 38.11
N THR A 783 1.33 20.57 38.84
CA THR A 783 -0.02 21.15 38.72
C THR A 783 -0.31 21.69 37.31
N ASP A 784 0.73 22.17 36.63
CA ASP A 784 0.62 22.83 35.32
C ASP A 784 1.06 21.94 34.15
N GLY A 785 1.26 20.63 34.38
CA GLY A 785 1.65 19.69 33.33
C GLY A 785 2.68 18.64 33.78
N ILE A 786 3.36 18.04 32.81
CA ILE A 786 4.44 17.09 33.01
C ILE A 786 5.75 17.88 33.04
N ARG A 787 6.50 17.73 34.13
CA ARG A 787 7.84 18.31 34.28
C ARG A 787 8.87 17.22 34.05
N SER A 788 9.73 17.42 33.06
CA SER A 788 10.86 16.53 32.77
C SER A 788 12.18 17.27 32.98
N VAL A 789 13.14 16.59 33.59
CA VAL A 789 14.45 17.14 33.92
C VAL A 789 15.51 16.40 33.13
N TYR A 790 16.37 17.16 32.46
CA TYR A 790 17.50 16.65 31.71
C TYR A 790 18.80 17.20 32.29
N ARG A 791 19.80 16.34 32.49
CA ARG A 791 21.10 16.75 33.04
C ARG A 791 22.21 16.57 32.03
N ASN A 792 23.18 17.47 32.07
CA ASN A 792 24.43 17.27 31.37
C ASN A 792 25.23 16.18 32.09
N MET A 793 25.42 15.04 31.44
CA MET A 793 26.20 13.92 31.96
C MET A 793 27.57 13.79 31.27
N THR A 794 27.94 14.75 30.42
CA THR A 794 29.19 14.72 29.66
C THR A 794 30.29 15.53 30.34
N SER A 795 31.42 14.89 30.64
CA SER A 795 32.61 15.52 31.24
C SER A 795 33.67 15.79 30.15
N GLU A 796 33.42 16.73 29.24
CA GLU A 796 34.42 17.15 28.26
C GLU A 796 35.19 18.38 28.77
N ASN A 797 36.50 18.24 28.95
CA ASN A 797 37.39 19.33 29.38
C ASN A 797 37.69 20.27 28.22
N CYS A 798 36.78 21.19 27.97
CA CYS A 798 36.92 22.21 26.96
C CYS A 798 37.10 23.58 27.63
N THR A 799 38.13 24.32 27.25
CA THR A 799 38.38 25.67 27.76
C THR A 799 37.50 26.67 27.00
N PHE A 800 36.50 27.22 27.67
CA PHE A 800 35.55 28.16 27.04
C PHE A 800 35.84 29.61 27.44
N SER A 801 35.98 30.47 26.44
CA SER A 801 36.08 31.93 26.60
C SER A 801 34.72 32.64 26.55
N ASP A 802 33.64 31.96 26.15
CA ASP A 802 32.33 32.58 25.91
C ASP A 802 31.40 32.46 27.13
N PRO A 803 30.92 33.59 27.70
CA PRO A 803 29.89 33.59 28.73
C PRO A 803 28.57 32.93 28.33
N LEU A 804 28.24 32.82 27.04
CA LEU A 804 26.98 32.30 26.50
C LEU A 804 27.02 30.81 26.09
N SER A 805 28.09 30.08 26.43
CA SER A 805 28.22 28.66 26.06
C SER A 805 27.13 27.79 26.70
N PRO A 806 26.37 26.99 25.91
CA PRO A 806 25.37 26.03 26.43
C PRO A 806 25.96 25.01 27.41
N ARG A 807 27.29 24.80 27.38
CA ARG A 807 28.00 23.85 28.24
C ARG A 807 28.11 24.30 29.70
N LYS A 808 27.76 25.55 30.01
CA LYS A 808 27.61 26.03 31.39
C LYS A 808 26.27 25.65 32.02
N LEU A 809 25.30 25.22 31.21
CA LEU A 809 24.04 24.70 31.72
C LEU A 809 24.30 23.32 32.33
N GLU A 810 23.89 23.15 33.57
CA GLU A 810 23.92 21.87 34.27
C GLU A 810 22.63 21.08 34.02
N GLN A 811 21.53 21.80 33.85
CA GLN A 811 20.19 21.22 33.78
C GLN A 811 19.29 21.96 32.78
N ILE A 812 18.45 21.19 32.10
CA ILE A 812 17.30 21.70 31.32
C ILE A 812 16.03 21.14 31.94
N ILE A 813 15.06 22.01 32.20
CA ILE A 813 13.72 21.65 32.66
C ILE A 813 12.76 21.88 31.51
N VAL A 814 12.03 20.84 31.13
CA VAL A 814 11.00 20.93 30.08
C VAL A 814 9.63 20.71 30.68
N MET A 815 8.76 21.71 30.54
CA MET A 815 7.34 21.62 30.86
C MET A 815 6.54 21.27 29.60
N SER A 816 5.66 20.29 29.69
CA SER A 816 4.78 19.88 28.60
C SER A 816 3.43 19.39 29.12
N HIS A 817 2.44 19.30 28.25
CA HIS A 817 1.19 18.60 28.56
C HIS A 817 1.20 17.20 27.94
N LYS A 818 0.37 16.29 28.46
CA LYS A 818 0.18 14.98 27.83
C LYS A 818 -0.35 15.20 26.42
N LEU A 819 0.42 14.77 25.43
CA LEU A 819 0.04 14.86 24.03
C LEU A 819 -0.90 13.70 23.69
N ASP A 820 -2.19 14.00 23.47
CA ASP A 820 -3.16 13.03 22.97
C ASP A 820 -3.65 13.50 21.60
N LEU A 821 -3.12 12.85 20.55
CA LEU A 821 -3.42 13.20 19.16
C LEU A 821 -4.70 12.50 18.72
N ASP A 822 -5.64 13.21 18.10
CA ASP A 822 -6.75 12.53 17.43
C ASP A 822 -6.30 11.84 16.13
N GLN A 823 -7.20 11.06 15.49
CA GLN A 823 -6.88 10.35 14.25
C GLN A 823 -6.47 11.28 13.11
N LYS A 824 -7.04 12.49 13.02
CA LYS A 824 -6.70 13.47 11.98
C LYS A 824 -5.30 14.03 12.21
N GLN A 825 -4.94 14.35 13.45
CA GLN A 825 -3.61 14.81 13.83
C GLN A 825 -2.54 13.73 13.61
N LEU A 826 -2.87 12.45 13.75
CA LEU A 826 -1.96 11.34 13.41
C LEU A 826 -1.72 11.19 11.91
N LEU A 827 -2.74 11.50 11.08
CA LEU A 827 -2.64 11.46 9.63
C LEU A 827 -1.96 12.72 9.06
N ALA A 828 -2.06 13.86 9.73
CA ALA A 828 -1.44 15.13 9.37
C ALA A 828 -0.62 15.71 10.56
N PRO A 829 0.48 15.04 10.97
CA PRO A 829 1.23 15.46 12.14
C PRO A 829 1.93 16.80 11.89
N ARG A 830 1.89 17.67 12.90
CA ARG A 830 2.65 18.92 12.95
C ARG A 830 3.57 18.90 14.17
N ARG A 831 4.83 19.26 13.99
CA ARG A 831 5.79 19.40 15.10
C ARG A 831 5.31 20.47 16.10
N GLN A 832 5.53 20.22 17.38
CA GLN A 832 5.22 21.16 18.46
C GLN A 832 6.23 22.32 18.50
N CYS A 833 5.79 23.46 19.02
CA CYS A 833 6.61 24.64 19.24
C CYS A 833 7.17 24.64 20.67
N CYS A 834 8.25 25.37 20.88
CA CYS A 834 8.85 25.52 22.20
C CYS A 834 9.23 26.96 22.52
N ASP A 835 8.99 27.38 23.75
CA ASP A 835 9.38 28.69 24.27
C ASP A 835 10.44 28.52 25.35
N VAL A 836 11.49 29.33 25.30
CA VAL A 836 12.47 29.44 26.39
C VAL A 836 11.90 30.37 27.45
N LEU A 837 11.72 29.86 28.66
CA LEU A 837 11.16 30.60 29.79
C LEU A 837 12.26 31.34 30.57
N PRO A 838 11.93 32.43 31.28
CA PRO A 838 12.86 33.09 32.17
C PRO A 838 13.33 32.13 33.28
N SER A 839 14.62 31.79 33.28
CA SER A 839 15.17 30.91 34.30
C SER A 839 15.48 31.67 35.59
N ALA A 840 15.13 31.06 36.74
CA ALA A 840 15.47 31.58 38.06
C ALA A 840 16.95 31.39 38.43
N ALA A 841 17.69 30.52 37.71
CA ALA A 841 19.08 30.18 38.00
C ALA A 841 19.93 30.16 36.71
N GLY A 842 21.10 30.81 36.73
CA GLY A 842 21.93 30.99 35.53
C GLY A 842 22.53 29.72 34.92
N ASN A 843 22.51 28.59 35.64
CA ASN A 843 22.95 27.27 35.19
C ASN A 843 21.79 26.34 34.75
N VAL A 844 20.55 26.84 34.79
CA VAL A 844 19.34 26.08 34.43
C VAL A 844 18.65 26.77 33.26
N MET A 845 18.15 25.99 32.30
CA MET A 845 17.29 26.50 31.23
C MET A 845 15.90 25.87 31.36
N GLU A 846 14.86 26.70 31.32
CA GLU A 846 13.48 26.26 31.37
C GLU A 846 12.84 26.41 29.99
N ILE A 847 12.16 25.37 29.53
CA ILE A 847 11.53 25.32 28.21
C ILE A 847 10.08 24.84 28.37
N ALA A 848 9.13 25.52 27.73
CA ALA A 848 7.77 25.03 27.58
C ALA A 848 7.58 24.45 26.17
N VAL A 849 7.06 23.22 26.07
CA VAL A 849 6.62 22.62 24.80
C VAL A 849 5.12 22.71 24.70
N ARG A 850 4.62 23.25 23.59
CA ARG A 850 3.19 23.46 23.34
C ARG A 850 2.82 23.27 21.88
N GLU A 851 1.53 23.24 21.61
CA GLU A 851 1.05 23.32 20.23
C GLU A 851 1.43 24.67 19.61
N CYS A 852 1.86 24.63 18.34
CA CYS A 852 2.12 25.83 17.57
C CYS A 852 0.80 26.53 17.22
N GLY A 853 0.77 27.86 17.31
CA GLY A 853 -0.28 28.67 16.72
C GLY A 853 -0.43 28.42 15.22
N HIS A 854 -1.58 28.79 14.64
CA HIS A 854 -1.92 28.43 13.27
C HIS A 854 -0.91 28.95 12.22
N GLU A 855 -0.24 30.06 12.46
CA GLU A 855 0.77 30.62 11.54
C GLU A 855 2.16 30.71 12.18
N GLU A 856 2.31 30.07 13.34
CA GLU A 856 3.55 30.11 14.09
C GLU A 856 4.62 29.21 13.45
N LEU A 857 5.82 29.76 13.31
CA LEU A 857 6.99 29.04 12.87
C LEU A 857 7.70 28.47 14.09
N ILE A 858 8.31 27.29 13.94
CA ILE A 858 9.14 26.66 14.99
C ILE A 858 10.48 27.42 15.16
N HIS A 859 10.80 28.30 14.23
CA HIS A 859 11.98 29.14 14.30
C HIS A 859 11.94 30.08 15.50
N MET A 860 13.01 30.05 16.32
CA MET A 860 13.19 31.01 17.41
C MET A 860 13.48 32.41 16.84
N HIS A 861 12.80 33.42 17.38
CA HIS A 861 12.94 34.84 17.01
C HIS A 861 14.33 35.43 17.25
#